data_AF-A0A2W6AW94-F1
#
_entry.id   AF-A0A2W6AW94-F1
#
_cell.length_a   1.000
_cell.length_b   1.000
_cell.length_c   1.000
_cell.angle_alpha   90.00
_cell.angle_beta   90.00
_cell.angle_gamma   90.00
#
_symmetry.space_group_name_H-M   'P 1'
#
loop_
_entity.id
_entity.type
_entity.pdbx_description
1 polymer ?
#
loop_
_entity_poly.entity_id
_entity_poly.type
_entity_poly.pdbx_seq_one_letter_code
_entity_poly.pdbx_strand_id
1 'polypeptide(L)'
;MIPPDFQIFWDVDVYLRGENERAGSEGALYLTNIQQIYDRSSVNGADGEPEAMTAVLGPKPPAKMSDIDDFDERIASRKSPCLVINDEAHHTHDEESEWSRAIRRLHVDNPGGLAAQLDFSATPRYPKGSLFTWTVYDYPLKQAILDNVVKRPMKGIARGIREQPSDVASTRYQAYLTAAVERWREYREQLEPLGKTPILFVMMHDTSEADDVGDYLRTKYPSEFGGHRLLVIHTKRSGEVSDKDLDIARRVAREVDEAESPVNAIVSVLMLREGWDVQNVTVVVGLRPYKAKANILPEQTVGRGLRLMFRDLGNLYQERVDVIGNKNFIEFVEQLERDEVLELGTFDLTGDKVKIVVIKPDEDKLGKDIAMPQLSPILSRKKTLTEEIEGLNVREMTCPPLPKTQNDAAAKEFHYEGYDIITLEKVVDRDYSIPEVQTPEEVISYYAKRIAQDVKLPSQFAALVPKVREFLAERAFGEPADLYDPIILKAISTSVAQYVTVKSFTAALRALVIEQQTPELILSDRRLSQVLPFPFSRPTRPATKTVFNLVACDNEFERQFAGFLEDASDVLRFAKMPSQFGFTIEYTDAAANLRYYEPDFVAVSADEIHCLIETKGREDIDVAHKDRAAQIWCENATLLTGIEWRYLKVLQKEFDKLQPAQLGELTYLGAAPPAPAPASGVAALIAGGESETLEFKSSLRWDMRENKVNPVLEKVIVKTVAGFLNSVAGGVLLIGVDDIGTALGLAHDYESLTKKPGRDGFELHLTNLLLNAYGKDLSAFIRITFPNASGQEVCEVSIKPSPRPAFVTDDKGQQLFIRANNQTVALSMEEVWNYARVRWP
;
A
#
# COMPACT_ATOMS: atom_id res chain seq x y z
N MET A 1 8.98 10.16 15.26
CA MET A 1 9.31 10.92 14.04
C MET A 1 8.01 11.42 13.42
N ILE A 2 7.81 12.73 13.33
CA ILE A 2 6.69 13.35 12.62
C ILE A 2 7.19 13.66 11.21
N PRO A 3 6.54 13.19 10.14
CA PRO A 3 6.97 13.50 8.78
C PRO A 3 7.05 15.03 8.59
N PRO A 4 8.06 15.55 7.86
CA PRO A 4 8.28 17.01 7.72
C PRO A 4 7.02 17.79 7.31
N ASP A 5 6.21 17.19 6.45
CA ASP A 5 4.97 17.77 5.94
C ASP A 5 3.88 17.97 7.01
N PHE A 6 3.94 17.21 8.10
CA PHE A 6 3.00 17.30 9.22
C PHE A 6 3.52 18.15 10.39
N GLN A 7 4.80 18.53 10.39
CA GLN A 7 5.40 19.24 11.53
C GLN A 7 4.71 20.59 11.82
N ILE A 8 4.16 21.26 10.82
CA ILE A 8 3.44 22.54 10.99
C ILE A 8 1.99 22.38 11.49
N PHE A 9 1.42 21.19 11.42
CA PHE A 9 0.07 20.86 11.91
C PHE A 9 0.10 20.06 13.21
N TRP A 10 1.29 19.60 13.59
CA TRP A 10 1.46 18.73 14.73
C TRP A 10 1.66 19.56 15.99
N ASP A 11 0.54 20.05 16.52
CA ASP A 11 0.49 20.75 17.79
C ASP A 11 0.13 19.78 18.93
N VAL A 12 0.95 18.73 19.08
CA VAL A 12 0.79 17.70 20.12
C VAL A 12 2.12 17.51 20.83
N ASP A 13 2.15 17.82 22.12
CA ASP A 13 3.29 17.52 22.98
C ASP A 13 3.21 16.09 23.54
N VAL A 14 4.37 15.44 23.68
CA VAL A 14 4.48 14.13 24.33
C VAL A 14 5.04 14.31 25.73
N TYR A 15 4.34 13.78 26.73
CA TYR A 15 4.70 13.85 28.13
C TYR A 15 5.06 12.48 28.67
N LEU A 16 6.32 12.31 29.06
CA LEU A 16 6.79 11.17 29.84
C LEU A 16 6.61 11.45 31.33
N ARG A 17 6.59 10.38 32.14
CA ARG A 17 6.48 10.49 33.60
C ARG A 17 7.51 11.47 34.16
N GLY A 18 7.05 12.42 34.98
CA GLY A 18 7.90 13.39 35.67
C GLY A 18 8.27 14.60 34.81
N GLU A 19 7.77 14.70 33.58
CA GLU A 19 7.90 15.90 32.77
C GLU A 19 6.76 16.89 33.09
N ASN A 20 7.12 18.16 33.27
CA ASN A 20 6.15 19.23 33.42
C ASN A 20 5.41 19.50 32.11
N GLU A 21 4.16 19.94 32.21
CA GLU A 21 3.39 20.37 31.04
C GLU A 21 4.02 21.61 30.41
N ARG A 22 4.17 21.60 29.09
CA ARG A 22 4.61 22.75 28.32
C ARG A 22 3.34 23.46 27.85
N ALA A 23 3.22 24.74 28.15
CA ALA A 23 1.95 25.47 28.03
C ALA A 23 1.53 25.81 26.57
N GLY A 24 2.02 25.08 25.57
CA GLY A 24 1.98 25.52 24.17
C GLY A 24 1.04 24.76 23.24
N SER A 25 0.67 23.51 23.54
CA SER A 25 0.05 22.64 22.54
C SER A 25 -1.46 22.45 22.68
N GLU A 26 -2.18 22.43 21.56
CA GLU A 26 -3.60 22.08 21.47
C GLU A 26 -3.86 20.62 21.90
N GLY A 27 -3.00 19.68 21.49
CA GLY A 27 -3.06 18.27 21.88
C GLY A 27 -1.96 17.83 22.85
N ALA A 28 -2.16 16.70 23.52
CA ALA A 28 -1.15 16.09 24.39
C ALA A 28 -1.21 14.56 24.33
N LEU A 29 -0.05 13.91 24.28
CA LEU A 29 0.12 12.47 24.40
C LEU A 29 0.84 12.15 25.71
N TYR A 30 0.13 11.50 26.63
CA TYR A 30 0.68 11.05 27.90
C TYR A 30 1.11 9.58 27.77
N LEU A 31 2.42 9.31 27.86
CA LEU A 31 2.96 7.94 27.78
C LEU A 31 3.43 7.48 29.16
N THR A 32 2.73 6.50 29.73
CA THR A 32 3.02 5.97 31.07
C THR A 32 2.57 4.53 31.24
N ASN A 33 3.06 3.87 32.29
CA ASN A 33 2.56 2.56 32.71
C ASN A 33 1.29 2.71 33.54
N ILE A 34 0.32 1.81 33.37
CA ILE A 34 -0.99 1.86 34.03
C ILE A 34 -0.92 2.00 35.55
N GLN A 35 0.07 1.39 36.21
CA GLN A 35 0.21 1.42 37.66
C GLN A 35 0.48 2.83 38.21
N GLN A 36 0.91 3.75 37.35
CA GLN A 36 1.19 5.13 37.72
C GLN A 36 -0.05 6.02 37.72
N ILE A 37 -1.17 5.54 37.18
CA ILE A 37 -2.48 6.22 37.16
C ILE A 37 -3.41 5.61 38.24
N TYR A 38 -2.96 4.57 38.94
CA TYR A 38 -3.72 3.99 40.04
C TYR A 38 -3.77 4.96 41.22
N ASP A 39 -4.92 4.97 41.90
CA ASP A 39 -5.19 5.88 42.99
C ASP A 39 -4.22 5.60 44.16
N ARG A 40 -3.46 6.62 44.60
CA ARG A 40 -2.48 6.46 45.68
C ARG A 40 -3.13 6.03 47.01
N SER A 41 -4.45 6.22 47.15
CA SER A 41 -5.21 5.78 48.34
C SER A 41 -5.37 4.26 48.44
N SER A 42 -5.33 3.51 47.33
CA SER A 42 -5.48 2.05 47.34
C SER A 42 -4.17 1.29 47.66
N VAL A 43 -3.01 1.92 47.46
CA VAL A 43 -1.69 1.31 47.75
C VAL A 43 -1.35 1.37 49.24
N ASN A 44 -1.85 2.37 49.98
CA ASN A 44 -1.60 2.51 51.41
C ASN A 44 -2.53 1.67 52.31
N GLY A 45 -3.50 0.94 51.74
CA GLY A 45 -4.39 0.04 52.51
C GLY A 45 -3.71 -1.22 53.07
N ALA A 46 -2.43 -1.45 52.77
CA ALA A 46 -1.67 -2.58 53.28
C ALA A 46 -0.98 -2.32 54.64
N ASP A 47 -0.83 -1.06 55.06
CA ASP A 47 -0.29 -0.71 56.36
C ASP A 47 -1.45 -0.39 57.32
N GLY A 48 -1.80 -1.35 58.16
CA GLY A 48 -2.99 -1.37 59.02
C GLY A 48 -3.07 -0.27 60.08
N GLU A 49 -3.27 0.99 59.69
CA GLU A 49 -3.73 2.05 60.59
C GLU A 49 -5.27 2.16 60.58
N PRO A 50 -5.94 2.13 61.75
CA PRO A 50 -7.39 2.28 61.83
C PRO A 50 -7.85 3.67 61.36
N GLU A 51 -8.94 3.74 60.58
CA GLU A 51 -9.55 4.96 60.01
C GLU A 51 -9.73 6.12 61.02
N ALA A 52 -9.89 5.81 62.30
CA ALA A 52 -10.05 6.80 63.36
C ALA A 52 -8.82 7.69 63.58
N MET A 53 -7.60 7.22 63.28
CA MET A 53 -6.36 8.01 63.43
C MET A 53 -6.15 8.98 62.26
N THR A 54 -6.48 8.55 61.04
CA THR A 54 -6.38 9.34 59.81
C THR A 54 -7.33 10.53 59.79
N ALA A 55 -8.50 10.40 60.43
CA ALA A 55 -9.48 11.47 60.58
C ALA A 55 -9.03 12.61 61.53
N VAL A 56 -8.08 12.34 62.43
CA VAL A 56 -7.61 13.32 63.44
C VAL A 56 -6.28 13.97 63.03
N LEU A 57 -5.38 13.22 62.40
CA LEU A 57 -4.01 13.67 62.11
C LEU A 57 -3.78 14.06 60.64
N GLY A 58 -4.73 13.74 59.74
CA GLY A 58 -4.55 13.88 58.30
C GLY A 58 -3.58 12.85 57.71
N PRO A 59 -3.53 12.69 56.38
CA PRO A 59 -2.61 11.76 55.73
C PRO A 59 -1.15 12.19 55.93
N LYS A 60 -0.25 11.21 56.05
CA LYS A 60 1.19 11.45 56.20
C LYS A 60 1.73 12.23 54.99
N PRO A 61 2.43 13.38 55.18
CA PRO A 61 2.97 14.14 54.06
C PRO A 61 4.03 13.34 53.28
N PRO A 62 4.06 13.42 51.95
CA PRO A 62 5.08 12.75 51.14
C PRO A 62 6.48 13.32 51.43
N ALA A 63 7.49 12.45 51.45
CA ALA A 63 8.87 12.80 51.80
C ALA A 63 9.61 13.66 50.73
N LYS A 64 8.97 13.92 49.59
CA LYS A 64 9.46 14.84 48.54
C LYS A 64 8.27 15.63 47.99
N MET A 65 8.35 16.96 48.10
CA MET A 65 7.54 17.88 47.30
C MET A 65 8.18 17.99 45.92
N SER A 66 7.66 17.23 44.96
CA SER A 66 7.71 17.64 43.55
C SER A 66 6.27 17.98 43.18
N ASP A 67 5.99 19.27 42.97
CA ASP A 67 4.72 19.79 42.43
C ASP A 67 4.59 19.38 40.95
N ILE A 68 4.55 18.07 40.68
CA ILE A 68 4.21 17.53 39.37
C ILE A 68 2.83 16.93 39.56
N ASP A 69 1.81 17.63 39.08
CA ASP A 69 0.43 17.17 39.07
C ASP A 69 0.37 15.77 38.41
N ASP A 70 -0.41 14.86 39.02
CA ASP A 70 -0.59 13.52 38.48
C ASP A 70 -1.29 13.61 37.10
N PHE A 71 -0.99 12.66 36.20
CA PHE A 71 -1.42 12.75 34.80
C PHE A 71 -2.94 12.82 34.63
N ASP A 72 -3.69 12.21 35.53
CA ASP A 72 -5.17 12.27 35.57
C ASP A 72 -5.70 13.69 35.77
N GLU A 73 -5.16 14.44 36.74
CA GLU A 73 -5.51 15.84 36.96
C GLU A 73 -5.17 16.71 35.75
N ARG A 74 -4.00 16.47 35.16
CA ARG A 74 -3.54 17.19 33.95
C ARG A 74 -4.43 16.91 32.76
N ILE A 75 -4.77 15.64 32.50
CA ILE A 75 -5.70 15.25 31.43
C ILE A 75 -7.06 15.93 31.63
N ALA A 76 -7.61 15.91 32.85
CA ALA A 76 -8.88 16.56 33.16
C ALA A 76 -8.84 18.09 32.99
N SER A 77 -7.71 18.73 33.34
CA SER A 77 -7.52 20.18 33.23
C SER A 77 -7.61 20.71 31.79
N ARG A 78 -7.32 19.85 30.80
CA ARG A 78 -7.39 20.18 29.37
C ARG A 78 -8.82 20.28 28.84
N LYS A 79 -9.82 19.76 29.57
CA LYS A 79 -11.27 19.85 29.24
C LYS A 79 -11.64 19.39 27.82
N SER A 80 -10.79 18.57 27.22
CA SER A 80 -10.91 18.10 25.84
C SER A 80 -11.18 16.60 25.85
N PRO A 81 -11.87 16.03 24.85
CA PRO A 81 -12.12 14.60 24.79
C PRO A 81 -10.82 13.79 24.85
N CYS A 82 -10.80 12.76 25.68
CA CYS A 82 -9.62 11.90 25.89
C CYS A 82 -9.73 10.61 25.06
N LEU A 83 -8.64 10.20 24.43
CA LEU A 83 -8.50 8.88 23.80
C LEU A 83 -7.51 8.06 24.65
N VAL A 84 -7.91 6.85 25.01
CA VAL A 84 -7.04 5.89 25.70
C VAL A 84 -6.58 4.84 24.71
N ILE A 85 -5.27 4.60 24.67
CA ILE A 85 -4.66 3.54 23.87
C ILE A 85 -3.92 2.61 24.83
N ASN A 86 -4.40 1.37 24.95
CA ASN A 86 -3.77 0.34 25.76
C ASN A 86 -2.91 -0.55 24.86
N ASP A 87 -1.61 -0.57 25.12
CA ASP A 87 -0.71 -1.59 24.58
C ASP A 87 -0.68 -2.80 25.53
N GLU A 88 -0.47 -4.00 24.98
CA GLU A 88 -0.55 -5.28 25.71
C GLU A 88 -1.85 -5.46 26.52
N ALA A 89 -2.98 -5.10 25.92
CA ALA A 89 -4.29 -5.01 26.59
C ALA A 89 -4.83 -6.33 27.17
N HIS A 90 -4.18 -7.46 26.90
CA HIS A 90 -4.46 -8.70 27.60
C HIS A 90 -4.18 -8.63 29.11
N HIS A 91 -3.44 -7.62 29.59
CA HIS A 91 -3.29 -7.32 31.01
C HIS A 91 -4.38 -6.40 31.57
N THR A 92 -5.19 -5.77 30.73
CA THR A 92 -6.16 -4.72 31.11
C THR A 92 -7.62 -5.09 30.83
N HIS A 93 -7.87 -6.31 30.35
CA HIS A 93 -9.20 -6.79 29.93
C HIS A 93 -10.19 -7.06 31.09
N ASP A 94 -9.71 -7.12 32.34
CA ASP A 94 -10.60 -7.33 33.49
C ASP A 94 -11.32 -6.02 33.84
N GLU A 95 -12.64 -5.97 33.63
CA GLU A 95 -13.48 -4.80 33.90
C GLU A 95 -13.50 -4.39 35.39
N GLU A 96 -13.12 -5.30 36.28
CA GLU A 96 -12.97 -5.05 37.71
C GLU A 96 -11.53 -4.69 38.11
N SER A 97 -10.64 -4.51 37.13
CA SER A 97 -9.26 -4.06 37.38
C SER A 97 -9.20 -2.61 37.86
N GLU A 98 -8.15 -2.28 38.60
CA GLU A 98 -7.85 -0.89 38.99
C GLU A 98 -7.69 0.02 37.76
N TRP A 99 -7.23 -0.51 36.64
CA TRP A 99 -7.12 0.23 35.40
C TRP A 99 -8.50 0.60 34.83
N SER A 100 -9.44 -0.35 34.76
CA SER A 100 -10.81 -0.06 34.33
C SER A 100 -11.49 0.95 35.25
N ARG A 101 -11.23 0.89 36.57
CA ARG A 101 -11.68 1.93 37.51
C ARG A 101 -11.04 3.29 37.21
N ALA A 102 -9.75 3.34 36.91
CA ALA A 102 -9.06 4.57 36.54
C ALA A 102 -9.62 5.20 35.25
N ILE A 103 -9.91 4.40 34.21
CA ILE A 103 -10.55 4.90 32.98
C ILE A 103 -11.95 5.47 33.26
N ARG A 104 -12.74 4.79 34.12
CA ARG A 104 -14.05 5.32 34.54
C ARG A 104 -13.92 6.65 35.30
N ARG A 105 -12.91 6.79 36.17
CA ARG A 105 -12.61 8.07 36.84
C ARG A 105 -12.23 9.14 35.83
N LEU A 106 -11.28 8.87 34.92
CA LEU A 106 -10.89 9.80 33.86
C LEU A 106 -12.07 10.27 33.01
N HIS A 107 -13.02 9.38 32.70
CA HIS A 107 -14.24 9.73 31.97
C HIS A 107 -15.14 10.69 32.75
N VAL A 108 -15.27 10.50 34.07
CA VAL A 108 -16.11 11.32 34.95
C VAL A 108 -15.46 12.67 35.26
N ASP A 109 -14.16 12.67 35.55
CA ASP A 109 -13.43 13.82 36.05
C ASP A 109 -13.00 14.77 34.92
N ASN A 110 -12.83 14.27 33.69
CA ASN A 110 -12.57 15.10 32.52
C ASN A 110 -13.87 15.67 31.94
N PRO A 111 -14.07 17.01 31.90
CA PRO A 111 -15.27 17.62 31.30
C PRO A 111 -15.49 17.29 29.83
N GLY A 112 -14.43 16.96 29.08
CA GLY A 112 -14.52 16.51 27.68
C GLY A 112 -14.87 15.02 27.53
N GLY A 113 -14.86 14.26 28.64
CA GLY A 113 -15.12 12.83 28.68
C GLY A 113 -14.07 11.96 27.96
N LEU A 114 -14.37 10.67 27.88
CA LEU A 114 -13.62 9.70 27.07
C LEU A 114 -14.27 9.58 25.69
N ALA A 115 -13.51 9.87 24.63
CA ALA A 115 -13.94 9.71 23.24
C ALA A 115 -13.89 8.26 22.77
N ALA A 116 -12.82 7.54 23.12
CA ALA A 116 -12.65 6.12 22.80
C ALA A 116 -11.58 5.48 23.70
N GLN A 117 -11.63 4.15 23.77
CA GLN A 117 -10.57 3.29 24.29
C GLN A 117 -10.22 2.27 23.21
N LEU A 118 -8.95 2.17 22.86
CA LEU A 118 -8.44 1.23 21.87
C LEU A 118 -7.44 0.28 22.53
N ASP A 119 -7.72 -1.01 22.42
CA ASP A 119 -6.93 -2.08 23.00
C ASP A 119 -6.11 -2.77 21.90
N PHE A 120 -4.79 -2.82 22.08
CA PHE A 120 -3.86 -3.54 21.21
C PHE A 120 -3.24 -4.69 21.99
N SER A 121 -3.27 -5.90 21.44
CA SER A 121 -2.72 -7.08 22.09
C SER A 121 -2.38 -8.15 21.07
N ALA A 122 -1.21 -8.77 21.19
CA ALA A 122 -0.86 -9.97 20.43
C ALA A 122 -1.61 -11.23 20.92
N THR A 123 -2.27 -11.14 22.08
CA THR A 123 -3.00 -12.25 22.69
C THR A 123 -4.38 -11.82 23.22
N PRO A 124 -5.32 -11.45 22.34
CA PRO A 124 -6.62 -10.91 22.74
C PRO A 124 -7.61 -12.03 23.15
N ARG A 125 -7.19 -13.01 23.95
CA ARG A 125 -7.99 -14.19 24.33
C ARG A 125 -8.20 -14.28 25.83
N TYR A 126 -9.42 -14.63 26.24
CA TYR A 126 -9.71 -15.04 27.62
C TYR A 126 -8.97 -16.33 27.97
N PRO A 127 -8.80 -16.66 29.27
CA PRO A 127 -8.21 -17.93 29.71
C PRO A 127 -8.89 -19.19 29.16
N LYS A 128 -10.13 -19.08 28.68
CA LYS A 128 -10.92 -20.15 28.05
C LYS A 128 -10.76 -20.22 26.51
N GLY A 129 -9.92 -19.36 25.92
CA GLY A 129 -9.52 -19.38 24.51
C GLY A 129 -10.34 -18.51 23.54
N SER A 130 -11.52 -18.04 23.94
CA SER A 130 -12.32 -17.11 23.12
C SER A 130 -11.68 -15.72 23.05
N LEU A 131 -11.83 -15.04 21.92
CA LEU A 131 -11.39 -13.64 21.77
C LEU A 131 -12.14 -12.72 22.75
N PHE A 132 -11.54 -11.58 23.09
CA PHE A 132 -12.23 -10.51 23.82
C PHE A 132 -13.47 -10.06 23.06
N THR A 133 -14.56 -9.82 23.78
CA THR A 133 -15.88 -9.54 23.16
C THR A 133 -15.90 -8.25 22.35
N TRP A 134 -14.97 -7.32 22.60
CA TRP A 134 -14.80 -6.05 21.90
C TRP A 134 -13.73 -6.08 20.79
N THR A 135 -13.33 -7.27 20.33
CA THR A 135 -12.36 -7.39 19.23
C THR A 135 -12.99 -6.94 17.91
N VAL A 136 -12.56 -5.78 17.40
CA VAL A 136 -13.06 -5.22 16.12
C VAL A 136 -12.26 -5.65 14.90
N TYR A 137 -11.04 -6.14 15.10
CA TYR A 137 -10.15 -6.62 14.04
C TYR A 137 -9.12 -7.59 14.64
N ASP A 138 -8.82 -8.67 13.92
CA ASP A 138 -7.81 -9.67 14.29
C ASP A 138 -6.87 -9.92 13.10
N TYR A 139 -5.57 -9.85 13.34
CA TYR A 139 -4.52 -10.16 12.36
C TYR A 139 -3.69 -11.33 12.90
N PRO A 140 -4.09 -12.57 12.60
CA PRO A 140 -3.56 -13.76 13.25
C PRO A 140 -2.11 -14.02 12.87
N LEU A 141 -1.38 -14.77 13.71
CA LEU A 141 0.03 -15.08 13.48
C LEU A 141 0.23 -15.83 12.16
N LYS A 142 -0.71 -16.72 11.78
CA LYS A 142 -0.69 -17.36 10.46
C LYS A 142 -0.64 -16.34 9.33
N GLN A 143 -1.48 -15.31 9.37
CA GLN A 143 -1.52 -14.30 8.32
C GLN A 143 -0.20 -13.51 8.28
N ALA A 144 0.33 -13.17 9.46
CA ALA A 144 1.63 -12.52 9.58
C ALA A 144 2.79 -13.35 8.96
N ILE A 145 2.77 -14.67 9.14
CA ILE A 145 3.75 -15.59 8.54
C ILE A 145 3.57 -15.67 7.02
N LEU A 146 2.34 -15.78 6.54
CA LEU A 146 2.04 -15.87 5.10
C LEU A 146 2.41 -14.59 4.35
N ASP A 147 2.20 -13.43 4.98
CA ASP A 147 2.53 -12.12 4.42
C ASP A 147 4.03 -11.78 4.54
N ASN A 148 4.83 -12.65 5.17
CA ASN A 148 6.26 -12.45 5.46
C ASN A 148 6.56 -11.18 6.28
N VAL A 149 5.66 -10.76 7.16
CA VAL A 149 5.89 -9.64 8.09
C VAL A 149 6.60 -10.08 9.38
N VAL A 150 6.70 -11.39 9.60
CA VAL A 150 7.47 -12.05 10.66
C VAL A 150 8.25 -13.24 10.10
N LYS A 151 9.29 -13.70 10.81
CA LYS A 151 10.03 -14.91 10.48
C LYS A 151 9.10 -16.12 10.47
N ARG A 152 9.37 -17.05 9.57
CA ARG A 152 8.71 -18.35 9.53
C ARG A 152 9.37 -19.32 10.53
N PRO A 153 8.65 -19.86 11.53
CA PRO A 153 9.23 -20.87 12.39
C PRO A 153 9.37 -22.21 11.66
N MET A 154 10.50 -22.90 11.89
CA MET A 154 10.75 -24.26 11.39
C MET A 154 11.07 -25.20 12.55
N LYS A 155 10.45 -26.39 12.56
CA LYS A 155 10.61 -27.40 13.62
C LYS A 155 11.81 -28.32 13.34
N GLY A 156 12.75 -28.37 14.27
CA GLY A 156 13.88 -29.31 14.21
C GLY A 156 13.47 -30.71 14.67
N ILE A 157 13.57 -31.70 13.79
CA ILE A 157 13.29 -33.10 14.12
C ILE A 157 14.56 -33.75 14.68
N ALA A 158 14.49 -34.11 15.96
CA ALA A 158 15.59 -34.70 16.71
C ALA A 158 15.58 -36.24 16.58
N ARG A 159 15.94 -36.77 15.40
CA ARG A 159 16.02 -38.24 15.18
C ARG A 159 17.20 -38.82 15.95
N GLY A 160 16.95 -39.77 16.85
CA GLY A 160 17.99 -40.46 17.63
C GLY A 160 18.54 -39.67 18.82
N ILE A 161 18.07 -38.44 19.05
CA ILE A 161 18.41 -37.67 20.26
C ILE A 161 17.50 -38.13 21.40
N ARG A 162 18.10 -38.46 22.55
CA ARG A 162 17.40 -38.81 23.79
C ARG A 162 17.96 -37.99 24.94
N GLU A 163 17.08 -37.61 25.86
CA GLU A 163 17.48 -37.00 27.12
C GLU A 163 18.31 -38.02 27.94
N GLN A 164 19.42 -37.55 28.50
CA GLN A 164 20.21 -38.39 29.40
C GLN A 164 19.56 -38.40 30.79
N PRO A 165 19.50 -39.55 31.48
CA PRO A 165 18.97 -39.61 32.84
C PRO A 165 19.95 -38.90 33.80
N SER A 166 19.67 -37.64 34.10
CA SER A 166 20.44 -36.79 35.02
C SER A 166 19.54 -35.72 35.63
N ASP A 167 19.86 -35.27 36.84
CA ASP A 167 19.24 -34.11 37.49
C ASP A 167 19.92 -32.78 37.09
N VAL A 168 21.10 -32.85 36.48
CA VAL A 168 21.82 -31.69 35.94
C VAL A 168 21.29 -31.40 34.53
N ALA A 169 20.73 -30.20 34.32
CA ALA A 169 20.05 -29.83 33.07
C ALA A 169 20.98 -29.84 31.86
N SER A 170 22.20 -29.33 32.01
CA SER A 170 23.24 -29.32 30.98
C SER A 170 23.62 -30.73 30.51
N THR A 171 23.56 -31.72 31.41
CA THR A 171 23.79 -33.14 31.08
C THR A 171 22.55 -33.77 30.46
N ARG A 172 21.37 -33.55 31.06
CA ARG A 172 20.09 -34.08 30.57
C ARG A 172 19.81 -33.66 29.13
N TYR A 173 20.01 -32.37 28.83
CA TYR A 173 19.71 -31.75 27.53
C TYR A 173 20.93 -31.56 26.64
N GLN A 174 22.06 -32.19 26.96
CA GLN A 174 23.35 -32.01 26.29
C GLN A 174 23.26 -32.13 24.76
N ALA A 175 22.49 -33.10 24.27
CA ALA A 175 22.33 -33.35 22.84
C ALA A 175 21.57 -32.22 22.12
N TYR A 176 20.51 -31.69 22.73
CA TYR A 176 19.75 -30.55 22.19
C TYR A 176 20.60 -29.28 22.17
N LEU A 177 21.32 -29.01 23.27
CA LEU A 177 22.22 -27.85 23.36
C LEU A 177 23.34 -27.93 22.32
N THR A 178 23.94 -29.10 22.12
CA THR A 178 24.98 -29.30 21.12
C THR A 178 24.43 -29.05 19.71
N ALA A 179 23.27 -29.64 19.38
CA ALA A 179 22.64 -29.43 18.08
C ALA A 179 22.28 -27.97 17.81
N ALA A 180 21.80 -27.25 18.84
CA ALA A 180 21.48 -25.83 18.74
C ALA A 180 22.72 -24.95 18.52
N VAL A 181 23.85 -25.25 19.18
CA VAL A 181 25.11 -24.53 18.97
C VAL A 181 25.63 -24.74 17.55
N GLU A 182 25.61 -25.97 17.04
CA GLU A 182 26.02 -26.22 15.65
C GLU A 182 25.10 -25.51 14.66
N ARG A 183 23.77 -25.55 14.88
CA ARG A 183 22.82 -24.82 14.04
C ARG A 183 23.07 -23.31 14.06
N TRP A 184 23.35 -22.75 15.23
CA TRP A 184 23.70 -21.33 15.38
C TRP A 184 25.01 -21.00 14.64
N ARG A 185 26.01 -21.88 14.66
CA ARG A 185 27.26 -21.70 13.90
C ARG A 185 27.00 -21.66 12.39
N GLU A 186 26.10 -22.50 11.88
CA GLU A 186 25.69 -22.46 10.47
C GLU A 186 25.06 -21.11 10.12
N TYR A 187 24.16 -20.60 10.95
CA TYR A 187 23.62 -19.24 10.76
C TYR A 187 24.72 -18.17 10.80
N ARG A 188 25.69 -18.29 11.70
CA ARG A 188 26.79 -17.32 11.83
C ARG A 188 27.63 -17.27 10.56
N GLU A 189 27.95 -18.42 9.99
CA GLU A 189 28.68 -18.52 8.72
C GLU A 189 27.87 -17.92 7.56
N GLN A 190 26.57 -18.24 7.47
CA GLN A 190 25.71 -17.76 6.39
C GLN A 190 25.40 -16.25 6.46
N LEU A 191 25.40 -15.67 7.67
CA LEU A 191 25.08 -14.25 7.90
C LEU A 191 26.31 -13.34 7.92
N GLU A 192 27.53 -13.88 8.01
CA GLU A 192 28.78 -13.11 7.99
C GLU A 192 28.85 -12.15 6.78
N PRO A 193 28.55 -12.57 5.53
CA PRO A 193 28.63 -11.66 4.37
C PRO A 193 27.62 -10.51 4.41
N LEU A 194 26.60 -10.61 5.26
CA LEU A 194 25.53 -9.63 5.43
C LEU A 194 25.79 -8.68 6.62
N GLY A 195 26.89 -8.87 7.35
CA GLY A 195 27.20 -8.07 8.54
C GLY A 195 26.20 -8.23 9.67
N LYS A 196 25.56 -9.41 9.79
CA LYS A 196 24.55 -9.71 10.82
C LYS A 196 25.04 -10.81 11.77
N THR A 197 24.71 -10.67 13.04
CA THR A 197 25.11 -11.62 14.09
C THR A 197 23.89 -12.38 14.59
N PRO A 198 23.82 -13.71 14.46
CA PRO A 198 22.70 -14.49 14.98
C PRO A 198 22.74 -14.61 16.51
N ILE A 199 21.56 -14.75 17.12
CA ILE A 199 21.39 -15.02 18.54
C ILE A 199 20.79 -16.41 18.76
N LEU A 200 21.44 -17.20 19.62
CA LEU A 200 20.92 -18.44 20.18
C LEU A 200 20.10 -18.13 21.44
N PHE A 201 18.82 -18.49 21.44
CA PHE A 201 17.93 -18.27 22.57
C PHE A 201 17.55 -19.60 23.23
N VAL A 202 17.90 -19.79 24.51
CA VAL A 202 17.65 -21.03 25.26
C VAL A 202 16.66 -20.77 26.39
N MET A 203 15.59 -21.55 26.39
CA MET A 203 14.51 -21.48 27.38
C MET A 203 14.59 -22.64 28.37
N MET A 204 14.76 -22.28 29.64
CA MET A 204 14.90 -23.21 30.77
C MET A 204 13.67 -23.17 31.68
N HIS A 205 13.56 -24.14 32.60
CA HIS A 205 12.41 -24.23 33.50
C HIS A 205 12.53 -23.33 34.74
N ASP A 206 13.72 -23.25 35.32
CA ASP A 206 14.02 -22.47 36.52
C ASP A 206 15.42 -21.85 36.47
N THR A 207 15.68 -20.94 37.41
CA THR A 207 16.93 -20.16 37.47
C THR A 207 18.16 -21.04 37.66
N SER A 208 18.04 -22.15 38.39
CA SER A 208 19.18 -23.04 38.64
C SER A 208 19.57 -23.82 37.39
N GLU A 209 18.60 -24.29 36.61
CA GLU A 209 18.87 -24.91 35.32
C GLU A 209 19.43 -23.90 34.30
N ALA A 210 18.96 -22.65 34.33
CA ALA A 210 19.48 -21.58 33.47
C ALA A 210 20.94 -21.24 33.77
N ASP A 211 21.32 -21.17 35.05
CA ASP A 211 22.72 -20.96 35.45
C ASP A 211 23.60 -22.15 35.04
N ASP A 212 23.17 -23.37 35.30
CA ASP A 212 23.89 -24.60 34.89
C ASP A 212 24.12 -24.65 33.38
N VAL A 213 23.08 -24.39 32.58
CA VAL A 213 23.21 -24.38 31.11
C VAL A 213 24.08 -23.21 30.62
N GLY A 214 23.95 -22.03 31.22
CA GLY A 214 24.78 -20.87 30.89
C GLY A 214 26.27 -21.13 31.15
N ASP A 215 26.60 -21.70 32.31
CA ASP A 215 27.98 -22.02 32.69
C ASP A 215 28.54 -23.19 31.87
N TYR A 216 27.71 -24.19 31.54
CA TYR A 216 28.08 -25.24 30.62
C TYR A 216 28.46 -24.69 29.23
N LEU A 217 27.63 -23.80 28.66
CA LEU A 217 27.89 -23.19 27.35
C LEU A 217 29.18 -22.35 27.37
N ARG A 218 29.41 -21.55 28.42
CA ARG A 218 30.66 -20.78 28.62
C ARG A 218 31.89 -21.67 28.72
N THR A 219 31.78 -22.79 29.42
CA THR A 219 32.92 -23.68 29.68
C THR A 219 33.25 -24.54 28.46
N LYS A 220 32.23 -25.08 27.80
CA LYS A 220 32.41 -25.98 26.65
C LYS A 220 32.73 -25.23 25.36
N TYR A 221 32.20 -24.02 25.18
CA TYR A 221 32.36 -23.20 23.98
C TYR A 221 32.84 -21.78 24.35
N PRO A 222 34.04 -21.63 24.93
CA PRO A 222 34.51 -20.37 25.48
C PRO A 222 34.73 -19.28 24.42
N SER A 223 35.08 -19.66 23.18
CA SER A 223 35.24 -18.72 22.07
C SER A 223 33.93 -18.05 21.67
N GLU A 224 32.83 -18.81 21.70
CA GLU A 224 31.52 -18.35 21.26
C GLU A 224 30.71 -17.73 22.39
N PHE A 225 30.75 -18.31 23.59
CA PHE A 225 29.84 -17.95 24.69
C PHE A 225 30.56 -17.46 25.95
N GLY A 226 31.90 -17.42 25.97
CA GLY A 226 32.67 -16.93 27.12
C GLY A 226 32.54 -15.41 27.36
N GLY A 227 32.74 -14.98 28.62
CA GLY A 227 32.69 -13.59 29.01
C GLY A 227 31.31 -12.95 28.81
N HIS A 228 31.26 -11.77 28.18
CA HIS A 228 30.03 -11.03 27.91
C HIS A 228 29.24 -11.55 26.70
N ARG A 229 29.66 -12.65 26.07
CA ARG A 229 29.00 -13.23 24.89
C ARG A 229 27.77 -14.08 25.20
N LEU A 230 27.58 -14.46 26.47
CA LEU A 230 26.40 -15.17 26.93
C LEU A 230 25.78 -14.48 28.14
N LEU A 231 24.47 -14.27 28.05
CA LEU A 231 23.67 -13.68 29.10
C LEU A 231 22.72 -14.72 29.70
N VAL A 232 22.65 -14.73 31.02
CA VAL A 232 21.64 -15.51 31.76
C VAL A 232 20.69 -14.53 32.40
N ILE A 233 19.39 -14.70 32.17
CA ILE A 233 18.35 -13.80 32.66
C ILE A 233 17.44 -14.56 33.62
N HIS A 234 17.36 -14.08 34.86
CA HIS A 234 16.55 -14.67 35.91
C HIS A 234 15.19 -13.98 36.05
N THR A 235 14.15 -14.78 36.25
CA THR A 235 12.80 -14.29 36.56
C THR A 235 12.38 -14.68 37.97
N LYS A 236 11.71 -13.76 38.67
CA LYS A 236 11.02 -13.95 39.96
C LYS A 236 9.96 -15.06 39.81
N ARG A 237 9.52 -15.64 40.94
CA ARG A 237 8.45 -16.67 40.96
C ARG A 237 7.11 -16.20 40.37
N SER A 238 6.84 -14.88 40.37
CA SER A 238 5.70 -14.26 39.68
C SER A 238 5.81 -14.31 38.16
N GLY A 239 7.01 -14.59 37.65
CA GLY A 239 7.42 -14.61 36.25
C GLY A 239 7.83 -13.25 35.68
N GLU A 240 7.96 -12.23 36.53
CA GLU A 240 8.61 -10.95 36.21
C GLU A 240 10.13 -11.06 36.33
N VAL A 241 10.88 -10.21 35.64
CA VAL A 241 12.35 -10.17 35.75
C VAL A 241 12.75 -9.69 37.15
N SER A 242 13.86 -10.19 37.68
CA SER A 242 14.41 -9.66 38.94
C SER A 242 14.76 -8.17 38.75
N ASP A 243 14.53 -7.29 39.74
CA ASP A 243 14.76 -5.84 39.56
C ASP A 243 16.23 -5.53 39.20
N LYS A 244 17.16 -6.39 39.66
CA LYS A 244 18.59 -6.32 39.34
C LYS A 244 18.89 -6.70 37.88
N ASP A 245 18.17 -7.67 37.33
CA ASP A 245 18.38 -8.16 35.96
C ASP A 245 17.48 -7.43 34.95
N LEU A 246 16.52 -6.64 35.41
CA LEU A 246 15.55 -5.93 34.58
C LEU A 246 16.23 -4.82 33.76
N ASP A 247 17.16 -4.08 34.36
CA ASP A 247 17.97 -3.09 33.65
C ASP A 247 18.92 -3.74 32.65
N ILE A 248 19.49 -4.90 33.00
CA ILE A 248 20.35 -5.69 32.10
C ILE A 248 19.53 -6.19 30.92
N ALA A 249 18.36 -6.80 31.17
CA ALA A 249 17.47 -7.30 30.13
C ALA A 249 16.97 -6.20 29.19
N ARG A 250 16.63 -5.02 29.73
CA ARG A 250 16.24 -3.85 28.92
C ARG A 250 17.39 -3.31 28.07
N ARG A 251 18.59 -3.20 28.64
CA ARG A 251 19.78 -2.79 27.90
C ARG A 251 20.07 -3.78 26.77
N VAL A 252 20.05 -5.07 27.09
CA VAL A 252 20.29 -6.15 26.13
C VAL A 252 19.26 -6.13 25.03
N ALA A 253 17.97 -6.01 25.33
CA ALA A 253 16.94 -5.93 24.30
C ALA A 253 17.10 -4.73 23.34
N ARG A 254 17.80 -3.66 23.76
CA ARG A 254 18.11 -2.50 22.90
C ARG A 254 19.39 -2.69 22.09
N GLU A 255 20.43 -3.25 22.70
CA GLU A 255 21.79 -3.26 22.16
C GLU A 255 22.17 -4.60 21.48
N VAL A 256 21.43 -5.69 21.73
CA VAL A 256 21.79 -7.03 21.23
C VAL A 256 21.72 -7.15 19.70
N ASP A 257 20.89 -6.34 19.06
CA ASP A 257 20.75 -6.33 17.61
C ASP A 257 21.80 -5.47 16.90
N GLU A 258 22.58 -4.68 17.64
CA GLU A 258 23.63 -3.83 17.11
C GLU A 258 24.81 -4.67 16.59
N ALA A 259 25.45 -4.20 15.52
CA ALA A 259 26.55 -4.92 14.86
C ALA A 259 27.76 -5.16 15.78
N GLU A 260 27.99 -4.28 16.76
CA GLU A 260 29.10 -4.37 17.71
C GLU A 260 28.76 -5.21 18.95
N SER A 261 27.53 -5.70 19.07
CA SER A 261 27.10 -6.46 20.24
C SER A 261 27.93 -7.74 20.40
N PRO A 262 28.53 -7.99 21.57
CA PRO A 262 29.31 -9.20 21.78
C PRO A 262 28.42 -10.43 22.04
N VAL A 263 27.12 -10.23 22.26
CA VAL A 263 26.20 -11.28 22.72
C VAL A 263 25.89 -12.24 21.58
N ASN A 264 26.09 -13.53 21.81
CA ASN A 264 25.81 -14.62 20.89
C ASN A 264 24.68 -15.54 21.38
N ALA A 265 24.46 -15.58 22.70
CA ALA A 265 23.44 -16.43 23.31
C ALA A 265 22.78 -15.77 24.53
N ILE A 266 21.49 -16.05 24.69
CA ILE A 266 20.71 -15.70 25.88
C ILE A 266 20.03 -16.95 26.42
N VAL A 267 20.23 -17.22 27.72
CA VAL A 267 19.58 -18.29 28.47
C VAL A 267 18.58 -17.67 29.44
N SER A 268 17.32 -18.07 29.39
CA SER A 268 16.25 -17.48 30.20
C SER A 268 15.27 -18.52 30.74
N VAL A 269 14.77 -18.27 31.96
CA VAL A 269 13.80 -19.12 32.69
C VAL A 269 12.35 -18.94 32.23
N LEU A 270 12.05 -17.73 31.76
CA LEU A 270 10.78 -17.38 31.15
C LEU A 270 11.06 -16.47 29.97
N MET A 271 10.06 -16.36 29.09
CA MET A 271 10.00 -15.24 28.16
C MET A 271 10.05 -13.95 28.95
N LEU A 272 10.95 -13.05 28.59
CA LEU A 272 10.89 -11.67 29.05
C LEU A 272 9.52 -11.12 28.66
N ARG A 273 8.66 -10.90 29.67
CA ARG A 273 7.24 -10.57 29.47
C ARG A 273 7.04 -9.19 28.83
N GLU A 274 7.95 -8.24 29.03
CA GLU A 274 7.83 -6.88 28.52
C GLU A 274 9.19 -6.39 27.98
N GLY A 275 9.17 -5.67 26.85
CA GLY A 275 10.35 -4.97 26.31
C GLY A 275 11.42 -5.81 25.63
N TRP A 276 11.16 -7.09 25.34
CA TRP A 276 12.06 -7.93 24.53
C TRP A 276 11.72 -7.81 23.04
N ASP A 277 12.47 -6.94 22.35
CA ASP A 277 12.41 -6.70 20.92
C ASP A 277 13.76 -7.08 20.30
N VAL A 278 14.01 -8.39 20.14
CA VAL A 278 15.27 -8.88 19.57
C VAL A 278 15.02 -9.48 18.20
N GLN A 279 15.60 -8.87 17.19
CA GLN A 279 15.48 -9.23 15.77
C GLN A 279 16.49 -10.30 15.37
N ASN A 280 17.62 -10.40 16.06
CA ASN A 280 18.71 -11.29 15.65
C ASN A 280 18.54 -12.75 16.10
N VAL A 281 17.43 -13.12 16.77
CA VAL A 281 17.16 -14.52 17.15
C VAL A 281 16.96 -15.39 15.90
N THR A 282 17.82 -16.40 15.74
CA THR A 282 17.76 -17.37 14.62
C THR A 282 17.52 -18.81 15.07
N VAL A 283 17.90 -19.15 16.31
CA VAL A 283 17.69 -20.48 16.90
C VAL A 283 17.04 -20.34 18.27
N VAL A 284 15.89 -21.00 18.46
CA VAL A 284 15.18 -21.06 19.74
C VAL A 284 15.21 -22.49 20.28
N VAL A 285 15.64 -22.66 21.53
CA VAL A 285 15.73 -23.96 22.20
C VAL A 285 14.76 -24.02 23.38
N GLY A 286 13.70 -24.82 23.28
CA GLY A 286 12.74 -25.03 24.37
C GLY A 286 12.98 -26.33 25.13
N LEU A 287 13.47 -26.24 26.36
CA LEU A 287 13.81 -27.40 27.21
C LEU A 287 12.90 -27.56 28.43
N ARG A 288 11.86 -26.72 28.52
CA ARG A 288 10.92 -26.73 29.65
C ARG A 288 10.03 -27.99 29.62
N PRO A 289 9.80 -28.65 30.77
CA PRO A 289 8.73 -29.64 30.90
C PRO A 289 7.38 -28.90 31.10
N TYR A 290 6.60 -28.74 30.04
CA TYR A 290 5.27 -28.12 30.14
C TYR A 290 4.27 -29.06 30.83
N LYS A 291 4.15 -28.99 32.16
CA LYS A 291 3.00 -29.56 32.89
C LYS A 291 1.85 -28.55 32.91
N ALA A 292 1.07 -28.50 31.83
CA ALA A 292 -0.32 -28.04 31.64
C ALA A 292 -1.03 -27.03 32.60
N LYS A 293 -0.35 -26.18 33.38
CA LYS A 293 -1.01 -25.24 34.32
C LYS A 293 -0.62 -23.77 34.20
N ALA A 294 0.31 -23.41 33.33
CA ALA A 294 0.57 -22.02 33.00
C ALA A 294 -0.05 -21.73 31.63
N ASN A 295 -1.15 -20.95 31.60
CA ASN A 295 -1.80 -20.42 30.40
C ASN A 295 -0.89 -19.39 29.70
N ILE A 296 0.34 -19.76 29.36
CA ILE A 296 1.23 -18.92 28.54
C ILE A 296 0.96 -19.32 27.10
N LEU A 297 0.45 -18.36 26.33
CA LEU A 297 0.11 -18.55 24.94
C LEU A 297 1.39 -18.83 24.10
N PRO A 298 1.36 -19.81 23.18
CA PRO A 298 2.48 -20.11 22.29
C PRO A 298 3.00 -18.91 21.52
N GLU A 299 2.14 -17.97 21.17
CA GLU A 299 2.42 -16.70 20.50
C GLU A 299 3.32 -15.80 21.36
N GLN A 300 3.13 -15.77 22.68
CA GLN A 300 4.01 -15.02 23.59
C GLN A 300 5.38 -15.67 23.76
N THR A 301 5.46 -16.97 23.48
CA THR A 301 6.67 -17.79 23.61
C THR A 301 7.48 -17.77 22.32
N VAL A 302 6.89 -18.12 21.19
CA VAL A 302 7.62 -18.16 19.93
C VAL A 302 7.69 -16.78 19.29
N GLY A 303 6.62 -15.98 19.39
CA GLY A 303 6.45 -14.68 18.69
C GLY A 303 7.54 -13.66 18.97
N ARG A 304 8.16 -13.71 20.16
CA ARG A 304 9.26 -12.83 20.55
C ARG A 304 10.55 -13.07 19.76
N GLY A 305 10.74 -14.28 19.20
CA GLY A 305 11.84 -14.59 18.29
C GLY A 305 11.49 -14.44 16.80
N LEU A 306 10.23 -14.10 16.46
CA LEU A 306 9.76 -14.04 15.07
C LEU A 306 9.98 -12.68 14.40
N ARG A 307 10.60 -11.71 15.05
CA ARG A 307 10.82 -10.39 14.44
C ARG A 307 11.82 -10.49 13.29
N LEU A 308 11.55 -9.83 12.17
CA LEU A 308 12.47 -9.81 11.01
C LEU A 308 13.77 -9.06 11.34
N MET A 309 14.90 -9.63 10.92
CA MET A 309 16.25 -9.05 10.96
C MET A 309 16.50 -8.10 9.77
N PHE A 310 15.80 -8.33 8.65
CA PHE A 310 15.95 -7.63 7.37
C PHE A 310 14.66 -6.89 6.97
N ARG A 311 14.12 -6.06 7.89
CA ARG A 311 12.85 -5.33 7.70
C ARG A 311 12.82 -4.47 6.43
N ASP A 312 13.96 -3.89 6.05
CA ASP A 312 14.07 -2.98 4.91
C ASP A 312 14.05 -3.70 3.55
N LEU A 313 14.15 -5.04 3.51
CA LEU A 313 14.15 -5.82 2.27
C LEU A 313 12.74 -6.22 1.81
N GLY A 314 11.70 -5.89 2.60
CA GLY A 314 10.32 -6.29 2.32
C GLY A 314 10.20 -7.80 2.06
N ASN A 315 9.61 -8.17 0.93
CA ASN A 315 9.30 -9.57 0.60
C ASN A 315 10.40 -10.27 -0.25
N LEU A 316 11.62 -9.73 -0.33
CA LEU A 316 12.71 -10.32 -1.14
C LEU A 316 13.31 -11.58 -0.48
N TYR A 317 13.30 -11.63 0.85
CA TYR A 317 13.86 -12.74 1.63
C TYR A 317 12.84 -13.23 2.67
N GLN A 318 12.43 -14.49 2.55
CA GLN A 318 11.67 -15.19 3.57
C GLN A 318 12.61 -15.62 4.69
N GLU A 319 12.65 -14.83 5.75
CA GLU A 319 13.37 -15.17 6.96
C GLU A 319 12.73 -16.33 7.71
N ARG A 320 13.56 -17.12 8.40
CA ARG A 320 13.09 -18.20 9.25
C ARG A 320 13.79 -18.22 10.61
N VAL A 321 13.13 -18.81 11.59
CA VAL A 321 13.72 -19.15 12.90
C VAL A 321 13.64 -20.66 13.11
N ASP A 322 14.75 -21.27 13.52
CA ASP A 322 14.83 -22.71 13.75
C ASP A 322 14.51 -23.02 15.22
N VAL A 323 13.49 -23.83 15.44
CA VAL A 323 12.94 -24.17 16.75
C VAL A 323 13.34 -25.60 17.11
N ILE A 324 14.09 -25.76 18.19
CA ILE A 324 14.63 -27.02 18.69
C ILE A 324 14.09 -27.25 20.10
N GLY A 325 13.76 -28.47 20.48
CA GLY A 325 13.41 -28.73 21.87
C GLY A 325 13.04 -30.16 22.16
N ASN A 326 12.73 -30.40 23.43
CA ASN A 326 12.23 -31.70 23.86
C ASN A 326 10.83 -31.97 23.29
N LYS A 327 10.36 -33.21 23.45
CA LYS A 327 9.05 -33.63 22.95
C LYS A 327 7.91 -32.71 23.41
N ASN A 328 7.91 -32.31 24.67
CA ASN A 328 6.86 -31.45 25.23
C ASN A 328 6.81 -30.06 24.57
N PHE A 329 7.98 -29.49 24.26
CA PHE A 329 8.04 -28.20 23.57
C PHE A 329 7.64 -28.31 22.10
N ILE A 330 8.02 -29.39 21.42
CA ILE A 330 7.56 -29.63 20.05
C ILE A 330 6.04 -29.83 20.01
N GLU A 331 5.46 -30.61 20.93
CA GLU A 331 4.01 -30.75 21.07
C GLU A 331 3.32 -29.39 21.35
N PHE A 332 3.98 -28.51 22.10
CA PHE A 332 3.50 -27.14 22.34
C PHE A 332 3.49 -26.28 21.06
N VAL A 333 4.50 -26.42 20.19
CA VAL A 333 4.52 -25.76 18.87
C VAL A 333 3.50 -26.38 17.91
N GLU A 334 3.26 -27.69 17.98
CA GLU A 334 2.21 -28.37 17.20
C GLU A 334 0.80 -27.98 17.64
N GLN A 335 0.61 -27.57 18.91
CA GLN A 335 -0.64 -26.98 19.36
C GLN A 335 -0.91 -25.64 18.64
N LEU A 336 0.11 -24.79 18.48
CA LEU A 336 0.02 -23.54 17.72
C LEU A 336 -0.38 -23.79 16.26
N GLU A 337 0.16 -24.83 15.62
CA GLU A 337 -0.23 -25.23 14.25
C GLU A 337 -1.73 -25.53 14.13
N ARG A 338 -2.31 -26.19 15.15
CA ARG A 338 -3.74 -26.51 15.18
C ARG A 338 -4.58 -25.27 15.42
N ASP A 339 -4.17 -24.45 16.38
CA ASP A 339 -4.91 -23.25 16.80
C ASP A 339 -4.93 -22.19 15.67
N GLU A 340 -3.81 -22.05 14.94
CA GLU A 340 -3.66 -21.13 13.80
C GLU A 340 -4.07 -21.74 12.46
N VAL A 341 -4.33 -23.05 12.39
CA VAL A 341 -4.58 -23.80 11.14
C VAL A 341 -3.44 -23.56 10.13
N LEU A 342 -2.20 -23.77 10.59
CA LEU A 342 -0.96 -23.54 9.85
C LEU A 342 -0.05 -24.77 9.95
N GLU A 343 0.60 -25.16 8.85
CA GLU A 343 1.63 -26.19 8.86
C GLU A 343 3.03 -25.54 8.83
N LEU A 344 3.82 -25.76 9.89
CA LEU A 344 5.19 -25.31 9.98
C LEU A 344 6.12 -26.31 9.29
N GLY A 345 7.10 -25.77 8.57
CA GLY A 345 8.13 -26.58 7.95
C GLY A 345 8.96 -27.34 8.99
N THR A 346 9.54 -28.46 8.58
CA THR A 346 10.44 -29.27 9.42
C THR A 346 11.83 -29.37 8.79
N PHE A 347 12.85 -29.62 9.60
CA PHE A 347 14.20 -29.93 9.14
C PHE A 347 14.84 -31.03 10.01
N ASP A 348 15.73 -31.83 9.43
CA ASP A 348 16.53 -32.82 10.15
C ASP A 348 17.77 -32.15 10.76
N LEU A 349 17.93 -32.25 12.08
CA LEU A 349 19.05 -31.68 12.81
C LEU A 349 20.42 -32.24 12.39
N THR A 350 20.45 -33.44 11.81
CA THR A 350 21.67 -34.16 11.45
C THR A 350 21.97 -34.15 9.95
N GLY A 351 20.97 -33.91 9.11
CA GLY A 351 21.08 -33.99 7.65
C GLY A 351 20.97 -32.66 6.92
N ASP A 352 20.11 -31.75 7.39
CA ASP A 352 19.83 -30.51 6.67
C ASP A 352 20.75 -29.39 7.15
N LYS A 353 21.38 -28.66 6.24
CA LYS A 353 22.20 -27.47 6.54
C LYS A 353 21.41 -26.18 6.28
N VAL A 354 21.67 -25.14 7.08
CA VAL A 354 21.17 -23.78 6.79
C VAL A 354 21.80 -23.30 5.49
N LYS A 355 20.98 -22.73 4.59
CA LYS A 355 21.43 -22.10 3.36
C LYS A 355 20.70 -20.77 3.18
N ILE A 356 21.44 -19.67 3.23
CA ILE A 356 20.96 -18.33 2.90
C ILE A 356 21.60 -17.96 1.57
N VAL A 357 20.78 -17.76 0.55
CA VAL A 357 21.30 -17.28 -0.74
C VAL A 357 21.59 -15.80 -0.58
N VAL A 358 22.86 -15.43 -0.72
CA VAL A 358 23.32 -14.04 -0.66
C VAL A 358 23.62 -13.58 -2.07
N ILE A 359 22.99 -12.48 -2.48
CA ILE A 359 23.29 -11.77 -3.72
C ILE A 359 24.34 -10.71 -3.40
N LYS A 360 25.45 -10.74 -4.12
CA LYS A 360 26.53 -9.76 -3.97
C LYS A 360 27.28 -9.58 -5.29
N PRO A 361 27.92 -8.42 -5.48
CA PRO A 361 28.93 -8.26 -6.52
C PRO A 361 30.01 -9.35 -6.40
N ASP A 362 30.39 -9.91 -7.52
CA ASP A 362 31.43 -10.92 -7.64
C ASP A 362 32.72 -10.24 -8.11
N GLU A 363 33.77 -10.30 -7.28
CA GLU A 363 35.05 -9.64 -7.54
C GLU A 363 35.69 -10.13 -8.85
N ASP A 364 35.47 -11.40 -9.21
CA ASP A 364 35.97 -11.99 -10.45
C ASP A 364 35.19 -11.51 -11.69
N LYS A 365 34.03 -10.86 -11.50
CA LYS A 365 33.14 -10.39 -12.56
C LYS A 365 33.03 -8.87 -12.67
N LEU A 366 33.93 -8.11 -12.05
CA LEU A 366 33.93 -6.64 -12.15
C LEU A 366 34.01 -6.12 -13.59
N GLY A 367 34.58 -6.88 -14.53
CA GLY A 367 34.55 -6.55 -15.97
C GLY A 367 33.14 -6.57 -16.60
N LYS A 368 32.14 -7.10 -15.90
CA LYS A 368 30.72 -7.16 -16.30
C LYS A 368 29.87 -6.08 -15.62
N ASP A 369 30.49 -5.17 -14.89
CA ASP A 369 29.80 -4.09 -14.20
C ASP A 369 29.21 -3.06 -15.17
N ILE A 370 28.05 -2.52 -14.80
CA ILE A 370 27.31 -1.53 -15.59
C ILE A 370 27.25 -0.24 -14.79
N ALA A 371 27.63 0.86 -15.45
CA ALA A 371 27.53 2.21 -14.95
C ALA A 371 26.14 2.76 -15.24
N MET A 372 25.38 3.11 -14.20
CA MET A 372 24.11 3.80 -14.34
C MET A 372 24.32 5.31 -14.10
N PRO A 373 23.87 6.19 -15.01
CA PRO A 373 23.86 7.62 -14.74
C PRO A 373 22.76 7.96 -13.74
N GLN A 374 23.04 8.91 -12.85
CA GLN A 374 22.06 9.51 -11.97
C GLN A 374 21.69 10.88 -12.52
N LEU A 375 20.43 11.04 -12.93
CA LEU A 375 19.88 12.29 -13.43
C LEU A 375 19.11 13.00 -12.32
N SER A 376 18.96 14.32 -12.42
CA SER A 376 18.00 15.05 -11.59
C SER A 376 16.56 14.72 -12.00
N PRO A 377 15.60 14.80 -11.07
CA PRO A 377 14.19 14.55 -11.38
C PRO A 377 13.69 15.46 -12.51
N ILE A 378 12.97 14.89 -13.47
CA ILE A 378 12.27 15.66 -14.52
C ILE A 378 10.93 16.20 -14.03
N LEU A 379 10.39 15.63 -12.96
CA LEU A 379 9.12 15.99 -12.35
C LEU A 379 9.37 16.31 -10.89
N SER A 380 8.91 17.47 -10.45
CA SER A 380 8.94 17.83 -9.04
C SER A 380 7.60 18.44 -8.63
N ARG A 381 7.34 18.42 -7.32
CA ARG A 381 6.16 19.07 -6.77
C ARG A 381 6.48 20.54 -6.53
N LYS A 382 5.67 21.44 -7.09
CA LYS A 382 5.75 22.88 -6.81
C LYS A 382 5.56 23.13 -5.31
N LYS A 383 6.42 23.98 -4.74
CA LYS A 383 6.35 24.38 -3.32
C LYS A 383 5.23 25.39 -3.06
N THR A 384 4.77 26.10 -4.09
CA THR A 384 3.69 27.09 -4.04
C THR A 384 2.92 27.11 -5.36
N LEU A 385 1.63 27.45 -5.32
CA LEU A 385 0.76 27.62 -6.49
C LEU A 385 0.00 28.95 -6.46
N THR A 386 0.49 29.94 -5.71
CA THR A 386 -0.27 31.17 -5.44
C THR A 386 -0.67 31.88 -6.73
N GLU A 387 0.27 32.08 -7.66
CA GLU A 387 0.02 32.77 -8.94
C GLU A 387 -0.92 31.96 -9.84
N GLU A 388 -0.77 30.64 -9.89
CA GLU A 388 -1.61 29.74 -10.70
C GLU A 388 -3.04 29.64 -10.15
N ILE A 389 -3.20 29.65 -8.83
CA ILE A 389 -4.52 29.68 -8.18
C ILE A 389 -5.19 31.03 -8.43
N GLU A 390 -4.46 32.14 -8.32
CA GLU A 390 -4.98 33.49 -8.62
C GLU A 390 -5.39 33.62 -10.09
N GLY A 391 -4.63 33.00 -11.00
CA GLY A 391 -4.93 32.93 -12.43
C GLY A 391 -6.00 31.92 -12.83
N LEU A 392 -6.50 31.07 -11.92
CA LEU A 392 -7.48 30.04 -12.23
C LEU A 392 -8.81 30.65 -12.69
N ASN A 393 -9.26 30.27 -13.88
CA ASN A 393 -10.55 30.67 -14.42
C ASN A 393 -11.65 29.70 -13.96
N VAL A 394 -12.36 30.06 -12.89
CA VAL A 394 -13.39 29.19 -12.30
C VAL A 394 -14.60 28.98 -13.20
N ARG A 395 -14.84 29.87 -14.18
CA ARG A 395 -15.98 29.78 -15.11
C ARG A 395 -15.81 28.64 -16.12
N GLU A 396 -14.56 28.31 -16.45
CA GLU A 396 -14.22 27.21 -17.37
C GLU A 396 -14.20 25.85 -16.69
N MET A 397 -14.31 25.81 -15.36
CA MET A 397 -14.34 24.55 -14.61
C MET A 397 -15.57 23.73 -14.97
N THR A 398 -15.37 22.43 -15.15
CA THR A 398 -16.46 21.48 -15.40
C THR A 398 -17.06 21.03 -14.07
N CYS A 399 -18.33 21.35 -13.83
CA CYS A 399 -19.09 20.84 -12.71
C CYS A 399 -20.57 20.67 -13.10
N PRO A 400 -21.27 19.65 -12.56
CA PRO A 400 -22.72 19.63 -12.63
C PRO A 400 -23.28 20.82 -11.82
N PRO A 401 -24.35 21.49 -12.30
CA PRO A 401 -24.95 22.60 -11.55
C PRO A 401 -25.55 22.07 -10.24
N LEU A 402 -25.26 22.76 -9.15
CA LEU A 402 -25.83 22.46 -7.83
C LEU A 402 -27.33 22.75 -7.83
N PRO A 403 -28.15 21.86 -7.25
CA PRO A 403 -29.57 22.09 -7.13
C PRO A 403 -29.86 23.28 -6.19
N LYS A 404 -30.76 24.18 -6.61
CA LYS A 404 -31.29 25.27 -5.76
C LYS A 404 -32.51 24.84 -4.93
N THR A 405 -32.96 23.60 -5.07
CA THR A 405 -34.22 23.12 -4.49
C THR A 405 -34.14 22.95 -2.97
N GLN A 406 -35.18 23.42 -2.28
CA GLN A 406 -35.39 23.31 -0.83
C GLN A 406 -35.56 21.89 -0.30
N ASN A 407 -35.71 20.89 -1.18
CA ASN A 407 -35.84 19.49 -0.79
C ASN A 407 -34.48 18.82 -0.73
N ASP A 408 -33.72 19.16 0.29
CA ASP A 408 -33.23 18.08 1.12
C ASP A 408 -34.02 18.17 2.42
N ALA A 409 -34.66 17.07 2.79
CA ALA A 409 -34.80 16.74 4.20
C ALA A 409 -33.36 16.55 4.74
N ALA A 410 -32.60 17.65 4.80
CA ALA A 410 -31.34 17.73 5.50
C ALA A 410 -31.75 17.50 6.94
N ALA A 411 -31.63 16.25 7.33
CA ALA A 411 -31.84 15.68 8.64
C ALA A 411 -31.57 16.75 9.71
N LYS A 412 -32.65 17.41 10.16
CA LYS A 412 -32.57 18.24 11.38
C LYS A 412 -32.20 17.38 12.58
N GLU A 413 -32.50 16.09 12.45
CA GLU A 413 -32.00 14.99 13.25
C GLU A 413 -31.61 13.87 12.27
N PHE A 414 -30.35 13.44 12.28
CA PHE A 414 -30.03 12.16 11.64
C PHE A 414 -30.06 11.08 12.73
N HIS A 415 -30.87 10.07 12.47
CA HIS A 415 -30.96 8.88 13.30
C HIS A 415 -29.72 8.03 13.02
N TYR A 416 -28.79 8.01 13.97
CA TYR A 416 -27.60 7.20 13.86
C TYR A 416 -27.91 5.80 14.38
N GLU A 417 -28.03 4.85 13.45
CA GLU A 417 -28.03 3.43 13.76
C GLU A 417 -26.60 2.90 13.63
N GLY A 418 -25.95 2.72 14.78
CA GLY A 418 -24.64 2.08 14.83
C GLY A 418 -24.83 0.57 14.81
N TYR A 419 -24.43 -0.08 13.73
CA TYR A 419 -24.36 -1.54 13.64
C TYR A 419 -22.95 -1.99 14.03
N ASP A 420 -22.87 -3.09 14.78
CA ASP A 420 -21.61 -3.80 14.92
C ASP A 420 -21.18 -4.31 13.53
N ILE A 421 -19.99 -3.92 13.07
CA ILE A 421 -19.52 -4.20 11.70
C ILE A 421 -19.32 -5.71 11.46
N ILE A 422 -19.23 -6.51 12.51
CA ILE A 422 -18.96 -7.95 12.43
C ILE A 422 -20.26 -8.76 12.60
N THR A 423 -21.13 -8.39 13.54
CA THR A 423 -22.37 -9.15 13.80
C THR A 423 -23.61 -8.62 13.09
N LEU A 424 -23.54 -7.39 12.54
CA LEU A 424 -24.67 -6.65 11.95
C LEU A 424 -25.85 -6.43 12.93
N GLU A 425 -25.65 -6.60 14.23
CA GLU A 425 -26.66 -6.24 15.23
C GLU A 425 -26.60 -4.74 15.57
N LYS A 426 -27.77 -4.13 15.80
CA LYS A 426 -27.93 -2.69 16.08
C LYS A 426 -27.49 -2.40 17.53
N VAL A 427 -26.38 -1.70 17.72
CA VAL A 427 -25.76 -1.44 19.04
C VAL A 427 -26.04 -0.02 19.56
N VAL A 428 -26.27 0.96 18.68
CA VAL A 428 -26.57 2.34 19.08
C VAL A 428 -27.74 2.89 18.29
N ASP A 429 -28.63 3.57 19.00
CA ASP A 429 -29.81 4.24 18.49
C ASP A 429 -29.90 5.63 19.15
N ARG A 430 -29.53 6.70 18.41
CA ARG A 430 -29.52 8.09 18.90
C ARG A 430 -29.79 9.10 17.79
N ASP A 431 -30.45 10.19 18.17
CA ASP A 431 -30.71 11.34 17.30
C ASP A 431 -29.74 12.49 17.61
N TYR A 432 -29.07 13.03 16.58
CA TYR A 432 -28.15 14.18 16.68
C TYR A 432 -28.66 15.37 15.86
N SER A 433 -28.56 16.59 16.40
CA SER A 433 -28.82 17.84 15.64
C SER A 433 -27.52 18.56 15.26
N ILE A 434 -27.42 18.97 14.00
CA ILE A 434 -26.26 19.68 13.44
C ILE A 434 -26.45 21.19 13.72
N PRO A 435 -25.45 21.92 14.26
CA PRO A 435 -25.53 23.38 14.38
C PRO A 435 -25.69 24.03 12.99
N GLU A 436 -26.60 25.00 12.86
CA GLU A 436 -26.78 25.72 11.60
C GLU A 436 -25.54 26.57 11.27
N VAL A 437 -24.96 26.35 10.09
CA VAL A 437 -23.90 27.19 9.51
C VAL A 437 -24.41 28.63 9.43
N GLN A 438 -23.68 29.60 10.00
CA GLN A 438 -24.20 30.96 10.14
C GLN A 438 -23.79 31.89 9.00
N THR A 439 -22.68 31.62 8.30
CA THR A 439 -22.13 32.53 7.27
C THR A 439 -21.54 31.80 6.05
N PRO A 440 -21.61 32.40 4.84
CA PRO A 440 -20.93 31.85 3.65
C PRO A 440 -19.42 31.71 3.83
N GLU A 441 -18.79 32.59 4.61
CA GLU A 441 -17.35 32.61 4.88
C GLU A 441 -16.87 31.35 5.60
N GLU A 442 -17.68 30.79 6.50
CA GLU A 442 -17.39 29.52 7.18
C GLU A 442 -17.33 28.36 6.18
N VAL A 443 -18.31 28.28 5.27
CA VAL A 443 -18.39 27.25 4.21
C VAL A 443 -17.21 27.38 3.25
N ILE A 444 -16.93 28.60 2.77
CA ILE A 444 -15.83 28.88 1.85
C ILE A 444 -14.49 28.53 2.50
N SER A 445 -14.28 28.92 3.76
CA SER A 445 -13.05 28.62 4.50
C SER A 445 -12.87 27.11 4.71
N TYR A 446 -13.96 26.41 5.04
CA TYR A 446 -13.94 24.96 5.19
C TYR A 446 -13.57 24.27 3.87
N TYR A 447 -14.17 24.67 2.75
CA TYR A 447 -13.85 24.13 1.42
C TYR A 447 -12.42 24.44 0.99
N ALA A 448 -11.96 25.68 1.16
CA ALA A 448 -10.59 26.07 0.82
C ALA A 448 -9.56 25.26 1.64
N LYS A 449 -9.78 25.04 2.95
CA LYS A 449 -8.93 24.17 3.77
C LYS A 449 -8.92 22.74 3.25
N ARG A 450 -10.09 22.20 2.92
CA ARG A 450 -10.22 20.82 2.45
C ARG A 450 -9.56 20.60 1.08
N ILE A 451 -9.74 21.54 0.16
CA ILE A 451 -9.06 21.54 -1.15
C ILE A 451 -7.55 21.59 -0.95
N ALA A 452 -7.05 22.51 -0.11
CA ALA A 452 -5.62 22.67 0.17
C ALA A 452 -4.99 21.39 0.74
N GLN A 453 -5.73 20.69 1.62
CA GLN A 453 -5.34 19.39 2.16
C GLN A 453 -5.30 18.30 1.07
N ASP A 454 -6.35 18.20 0.24
CA ASP A 454 -6.47 17.18 -0.81
C ASP A 454 -5.40 17.30 -1.91
N VAL A 455 -4.93 18.52 -2.18
CA VAL A 455 -3.82 18.78 -3.12
C VAL A 455 -2.44 18.83 -2.45
N LYS A 456 -2.37 18.59 -1.14
CA LYS A 456 -1.13 18.62 -0.33
C LYS A 456 -0.39 19.96 -0.37
N LEU A 457 -1.11 21.08 -0.43
CA LEU A 457 -0.57 22.46 -0.41
C LEU A 457 -1.32 23.34 0.61
N PRO A 458 -1.21 23.05 1.90
CA PRO A 458 -2.03 23.71 2.94
C PRO A 458 -1.70 25.20 3.14
N SER A 459 -0.50 25.65 2.72
CA SER A 459 -0.10 27.07 2.73
C SER A 459 -0.86 27.95 1.74
N GLN A 460 -1.62 27.35 0.80
CA GLN A 460 -2.35 28.07 -0.26
C GLN A 460 -3.78 28.45 0.11
N PHE A 461 -4.17 28.30 1.38
CA PHE A 461 -5.50 28.66 1.87
C PHE A 461 -5.93 30.07 1.46
N ALA A 462 -5.03 31.06 1.62
CA ALA A 462 -5.33 32.46 1.33
C ALA A 462 -5.62 32.71 -0.16
N ALA A 463 -4.95 32.01 -1.06
CA ALA A 463 -5.17 32.09 -2.51
C ALA A 463 -6.46 31.36 -2.94
N LEU A 464 -6.82 30.26 -2.26
CA LEU A 464 -7.99 29.45 -2.59
C LEU A 464 -9.31 30.09 -2.17
N VAL A 465 -9.36 30.77 -1.01
CA VAL A 465 -10.60 31.37 -0.49
C VAL A 465 -11.31 32.28 -1.50
N PRO A 466 -10.63 33.23 -2.18
CA PRO A 466 -11.24 34.05 -3.22
C PRO A 466 -11.81 33.22 -4.37
N LYS A 467 -11.10 32.18 -4.81
CA LYS A 467 -11.51 31.35 -5.95
C LYS A 467 -12.67 30.44 -5.63
N VAL A 468 -12.71 29.86 -4.44
CA VAL A 468 -13.85 29.07 -3.98
C VAL A 468 -15.09 29.95 -3.89
N ARG A 469 -14.97 31.19 -3.39
CA ARG A 469 -16.06 32.18 -3.39
C ARG A 469 -16.54 32.46 -4.82
N GLU A 470 -15.62 32.77 -5.73
CA GLU A 470 -15.92 33.06 -7.14
C GLU A 470 -16.64 31.87 -7.81
N PHE A 471 -16.17 30.65 -7.59
CA PHE A 471 -16.77 29.43 -8.12
C PHE A 471 -18.20 29.23 -7.60
N LEU A 472 -18.42 29.35 -6.29
CA LEU A 472 -19.75 29.19 -5.69
C LEU A 472 -20.74 30.27 -6.18
N ALA A 473 -20.26 31.50 -6.35
CA ALA A 473 -21.09 32.62 -6.78
C ALA A 473 -21.40 32.59 -8.29
N GLU A 474 -20.45 32.19 -9.13
CA GLU A 474 -20.58 32.39 -10.59
C GLU A 474 -20.75 31.11 -11.40
N ARG A 475 -20.32 29.96 -10.87
CA ARG A 475 -20.25 28.71 -11.63
C ARG A 475 -21.07 27.57 -11.04
N ALA A 476 -21.02 27.38 -9.73
CA ALA A 476 -21.50 26.17 -9.07
C ALA A 476 -22.97 25.85 -9.34
N PHE A 477 -23.83 26.87 -9.51
CA PHE A 477 -25.26 26.72 -9.77
C PHE A 477 -25.66 26.79 -11.25
N GLY A 478 -24.69 26.92 -12.17
CA GLY A 478 -24.94 27.11 -13.60
C GLY A 478 -25.36 28.54 -14.00
N GLU A 479 -25.73 29.38 -13.04
CA GLU A 479 -26.01 30.80 -13.18
C GLU A 479 -25.49 31.57 -11.95
N PRO A 480 -25.27 32.90 -12.04
CA PRO A 480 -24.84 33.70 -10.89
C PRO A 480 -25.79 33.57 -9.69
N ALA A 481 -25.24 33.41 -8.50
CA ALA A 481 -25.95 33.23 -7.24
C ALA A 481 -25.42 34.19 -6.17
N ASP A 482 -26.33 34.80 -5.41
CA ASP A 482 -25.98 35.59 -4.24
C ASP A 482 -25.75 34.64 -3.05
N LEU A 483 -24.52 34.58 -2.55
CA LEU A 483 -24.14 33.67 -1.47
C LEU A 483 -24.78 34.03 -0.13
N TYR A 484 -25.25 35.27 0.05
CA TYR A 484 -25.94 35.71 1.27
C TYR A 484 -27.46 35.48 1.23
N ASP A 485 -28.00 35.01 0.09
CA ASP A 485 -29.37 34.52 0.04
C ASP A 485 -29.48 33.27 0.94
N PRO A 486 -30.40 33.23 1.93
CA PRO A 486 -30.59 32.08 2.80
C PRO A 486 -30.81 30.75 2.07
N ILE A 487 -31.41 30.78 0.87
CA ILE A 487 -31.63 29.59 0.03
C ILE A 487 -30.29 29.09 -0.52
N ILE A 488 -29.45 30.00 -1.01
CA ILE A 488 -28.13 29.67 -1.56
C ILE A 488 -27.16 29.27 -0.46
N LEU A 489 -27.14 29.96 0.68
CA LEU A 489 -26.34 29.59 1.86
C LEU A 489 -26.64 28.17 2.33
N LYS A 490 -27.92 27.79 2.35
CA LYS A 490 -28.32 26.42 2.66
C LYS A 490 -27.88 25.42 1.59
N ALA A 491 -27.99 25.78 0.32
CA ALA A 491 -27.58 24.92 -0.80
C ALA A 491 -26.05 24.67 -0.83
N ILE A 492 -25.22 25.70 -0.57
CA ILE A 492 -23.76 25.54 -0.51
C ILE A 492 -23.29 24.76 0.73
N SER A 493 -24.12 24.63 1.77
CA SER A 493 -23.79 23.91 3.00
C SER A 493 -24.07 22.39 2.93
N THR A 494 -24.51 21.90 1.77
CA THR A 494 -24.82 20.47 1.57
C THR A 494 -23.57 19.63 1.33
N SER A 495 -23.66 18.32 1.65
CA SER A 495 -22.60 17.35 1.34
C SER A 495 -22.33 17.23 -0.16
N VAL A 496 -23.36 17.44 -1.00
CA VAL A 496 -23.24 17.48 -2.46
C VAL A 496 -22.43 18.70 -2.90
N ALA A 497 -22.74 19.89 -2.36
CA ALA A 497 -21.98 21.10 -2.65
C ALA A 497 -20.52 20.98 -2.24
N GLN A 498 -20.26 20.39 -1.06
CA GLN A 498 -18.90 20.07 -0.62
C GLN A 498 -18.19 19.16 -1.61
N TYR A 499 -18.78 18.01 -1.92
CA TYR A 499 -18.18 17.02 -2.80
C TYR A 499 -17.87 17.59 -4.18
N VAL A 500 -18.82 18.30 -4.80
CA VAL A 500 -18.65 18.91 -6.12
C VAL A 500 -17.56 19.97 -6.10
N THR A 501 -17.59 20.88 -5.12
CA THR A 501 -16.62 21.98 -5.01
C THR A 501 -15.21 21.44 -4.80
N VAL A 502 -15.02 20.55 -3.83
CA VAL A 502 -13.70 19.96 -3.54
C VAL A 502 -13.20 19.16 -4.75
N LYS A 503 -14.04 18.32 -5.35
CA LYS A 503 -13.66 17.52 -6.52
C LYS A 503 -13.25 18.37 -7.72
N SER A 504 -14.00 19.43 -8.04
CA SER A 504 -13.70 20.31 -9.17
C SER A 504 -12.39 21.06 -8.98
N PHE A 505 -12.13 21.61 -7.79
CA PHE A 505 -10.86 22.29 -7.50
C PHE A 505 -9.68 21.31 -7.44
N THR A 506 -9.83 20.17 -6.77
CA THR A 506 -8.78 19.16 -6.72
C THR A 506 -8.40 18.66 -8.11
N ALA A 507 -9.37 18.48 -9.02
CA ALA A 507 -9.10 18.12 -10.41
C ALA A 507 -8.34 19.22 -11.17
N ALA A 508 -8.76 20.49 -11.01
CA ALA A 508 -8.11 21.62 -11.69
C ALA A 508 -6.68 21.87 -11.18
N LEU A 509 -6.46 21.73 -9.88
CA LEU A 509 -5.18 22.06 -9.25
C LEU A 509 -4.15 20.94 -9.36
N ARG A 510 -4.55 19.65 -9.34
CA ARG A 510 -3.60 18.52 -9.43
C ARG A 510 -2.71 18.58 -10.67
N ALA A 511 -3.25 19.04 -11.80
CA ALA A 511 -2.48 19.23 -13.03
C ALA A 511 -1.41 20.34 -12.93
N LEU A 512 -1.57 21.28 -12.00
CA LEU A 512 -0.69 22.43 -11.79
C LEU A 512 0.38 22.17 -10.71
N VAL A 513 0.14 21.19 -9.82
CA VAL A 513 1.02 20.84 -8.68
C VAL A 513 2.38 20.28 -9.14
N ILE A 514 2.43 19.65 -10.31
CA ILE A 514 3.64 19.02 -10.83
C ILE A 514 4.27 19.96 -11.86
N GLU A 515 5.55 20.30 -11.67
CA GLU A 515 6.33 21.03 -12.66
C GLU A 515 7.30 20.11 -13.38
N GLN A 516 7.51 20.39 -14.66
CA GLN A 516 8.56 19.78 -15.44
C GLN A 516 9.85 20.59 -15.29
N GLN A 517 10.95 19.91 -15.01
CA GLN A 517 12.28 20.48 -14.89
C GLN A 517 13.17 19.94 -16.01
N THR A 518 14.20 20.71 -16.37
CA THR A 518 15.23 20.21 -17.29
C THR A 518 16.18 19.30 -16.51
N PRO A 519 16.36 18.03 -16.91
CA PRO A 519 17.22 17.12 -16.18
C PRO A 519 18.69 17.50 -16.33
N GLU A 520 19.43 17.36 -15.24
CA GLU A 520 20.88 17.53 -15.16
C GLU A 520 21.55 16.21 -14.76
N LEU A 521 22.80 16.02 -15.18
CA LEU A 521 23.59 14.86 -14.78
C LEU A 521 24.19 15.09 -13.40
N ILE A 522 23.74 14.33 -12.40
CA ILE A 522 24.25 14.41 -11.02
C ILE A 522 25.52 13.56 -10.89
N LEU A 523 25.45 12.30 -11.32
CA LEU A 523 26.59 11.36 -11.35
C LEU A 523 26.57 10.60 -12.67
N SER A 524 27.74 10.50 -13.32
CA SER A 524 27.86 9.79 -14.60
C SER A 524 28.11 8.29 -14.47
N ASP A 525 28.60 7.83 -13.32
CA ASP A 525 29.14 6.47 -13.18
C ASP A 525 28.80 5.85 -11.82
N ARG A 526 27.51 5.62 -11.57
CA ARG A 526 27.06 4.86 -10.40
C ARG A 526 27.03 3.37 -10.74
N ARG A 527 28.00 2.63 -10.20
CA ARG A 527 28.25 1.22 -10.54
C ARG A 527 27.34 0.26 -9.77
N LEU A 528 26.84 -0.78 -10.45
CA LEU A 528 26.05 -1.84 -9.80
C LEU A 528 26.86 -2.63 -8.78
N SER A 529 28.20 -2.71 -8.93
CA SER A 529 29.09 -3.31 -7.93
C SER A 529 29.12 -2.60 -6.57
N GLN A 530 28.51 -1.41 -6.44
CA GLN A 530 28.39 -0.69 -5.17
C GLN A 530 27.25 -1.22 -4.28
N VAL A 531 26.40 -2.10 -4.80
CA VAL A 531 25.30 -2.70 -4.04
C VAL A 531 25.86 -3.60 -2.93
N LEU A 532 25.44 -3.33 -1.69
CA LEU A 532 25.81 -4.14 -0.54
C LEU A 532 25.19 -5.55 -0.63
N PRO A 533 25.86 -6.59 -0.11
CA PRO A 533 25.29 -7.93 -0.06
C PRO A 533 23.92 -7.98 0.61
N PHE A 534 22.99 -8.73 0.03
CA PHE A 534 21.65 -8.91 0.59
C PHE A 534 21.17 -10.36 0.46
N PRO A 535 20.38 -10.87 1.43
CA PRO A 535 19.78 -12.20 1.34
C PRO A 535 18.61 -12.22 0.36
N PHE A 536 18.34 -13.38 -0.24
CA PHE A 536 17.28 -13.55 -1.23
C PHE A 536 16.71 -14.97 -1.15
N SER A 537 15.38 -15.12 -1.28
CA SER A 537 14.72 -16.44 -1.23
C SER A 537 13.93 -16.79 -2.49
N ARG A 538 13.82 -15.88 -3.45
CA ARG A 538 13.09 -16.10 -4.71
C ARG A 538 13.98 -16.79 -5.76
N PRO A 539 13.47 -17.14 -6.94
CA PRO A 539 14.26 -17.84 -7.95
C PRO A 539 15.55 -17.09 -8.32
N THR A 540 16.65 -17.83 -8.43
CA THR A 540 17.93 -17.27 -8.85
C THR A 540 18.48 -18.02 -10.05
N ARG A 541 19.39 -17.37 -10.77
CA ARG A 541 20.12 -17.96 -11.89
C ARG A 541 21.60 -17.61 -11.85
N PRO A 542 22.52 -18.60 -11.92
CA PRO A 542 23.92 -18.32 -12.21
C PRO A 542 24.08 -17.75 -13.61
N ALA A 543 24.85 -16.68 -13.76
CA ALA A 543 25.15 -16.06 -15.04
C ALA A 543 26.60 -15.56 -15.06
N THR A 544 27.21 -15.55 -16.25
CA THR A 544 28.60 -15.10 -16.45
C THR A 544 28.67 -13.68 -17.00
N LYS A 545 27.58 -13.19 -17.59
CA LYS A 545 27.47 -11.83 -18.14
C LYS A 545 26.96 -10.79 -17.14
N THR A 546 26.92 -11.09 -15.84
CA THR A 546 26.50 -10.12 -14.80
C THR A 546 27.61 -9.90 -13.77
N VAL A 547 27.64 -8.71 -13.16
CA VAL A 547 28.59 -8.41 -12.07
C VAL A 547 28.25 -9.14 -10.78
N PHE A 548 27.01 -9.60 -10.61
CA PHE A 548 26.58 -10.32 -9.42
C PHE A 548 26.98 -11.82 -9.47
N ASN A 549 27.10 -12.43 -8.29
CA ASN A 549 27.30 -13.88 -8.19
C ASN A 549 26.12 -14.67 -8.76
N LEU A 550 24.89 -14.17 -8.59
CA LEU A 550 23.63 -14.72 -9.08
C LEU A 550 22.71 -13.60 -9.56
N VAL A 551 21.87 -13.88 -10.56
CA VAL A 551 20.75 -13.02 -10.94
C VAL A 551 19.57 -13.30 -10.01
N ALA A 552 19.09 -12.26 -9.33
CA ALA A 552 17.99 -12.32 -8.37
C ALA A 552 16.66 -12.02 -9.09
N CYS A 553 15.85 -13.05 -9.35
CA CYS A 553 14.62 -12.91 -10.14
C CYS A 553 13.38 -12.97 -9.22
N ASP A 554 12.39 -12.12 -9.46
CA ASP A 554 11.17 -12.05 -8.66
C ASP A 554 10.20 -13.17 -9.01
N ASN A 555 10.25 -13.68 -10.23
CA ASN A 555 9.40 -14.75 -10.73
C ASN A 555 10.14 -15.62 -11.77
N GLU A 556 9.49 -16.71 -12.20
CA GLU A 556 10.10 -17.66 -13.14
C GLU A 556 10.24 -17.07 -14.56
N PHE A 557 9.39 -16.13 -14.97
CA PHE A 557 9.53 -15.46 -16.26
C PHE A 557 10.82 -14.64 -16.32
N GLU A 558 11.10 -13.85 -15.28
CA GLU A 558 12.37 -13.10 -15.18
C GLU A 558 13.59 -14.02 -15.13
N ARG A 559 13.47 -15.19 -14.49
CA ARG A 559 14.54 -16.20 -14.48
C ARG A 559 14.81 -16.76 -15.87
N GLN A 560 13.77 -16.99 -16.66
CA GLN A 560 13.88 -17.41 -18.06
C GLN A 560 14.46 -16.28 -18.92
N PHE A 561 14.00 -15.04 -18.71
CA PHE A 561 14.50 -13.86 -19.42
C PHE A 561 15.99 -13.61 -19.13
N ALA A 562 16.43 -13.75 -17.88
CA ALA A 562 17.84 -13.73 -17.51
C ALA A 562 18.64 -14.85 -18.20
N GLY A 563 18.01 -16.01 -18.44
CA GLY A 563 18.61 -17.08 -19.24
C GLY A 563 18.81 -16.69 -20.70
N PHE A 564 17.80 -16.07 -21.30
CA PHE A 564 17.92 -15.51 -22.64
C PHE A 564 19.05 -14.47 -22.74
N LEU A 565 19.18 -13.54 -21.79
CA LEU A 565 20.27 -12.54 -21.80
C LEU A 565 21.66 -13.19 -21.63
N GLU A 566 21.77 -14.27 -20.87
CA GLU A 566 23.00 -15.05 -20.75
C GLU A 566 23.36 -15.73 -22.08
N ASP A 567 22.38 -16.32 -22.78
CA ASP A 567 22.58 -17.10 -23.99
C ASP A 567 22.75 -16.22 -25.26
N ALA A 568 22.14 -15.03 -25.28
CA ALA A 568 22.15 -14.11 -26.42
C ALA A 568 23.57 -13.62 -26.77
N SER A 569 24.03 -13.90 -27.99
CA SER A 569 25.42 -13.63 -28.40
C SER A 569 25.74 -12.14 -28.53
N ASP A 570 24.72 -11.31 -28.71
CA ASP A 570 24.81 -9.86 -28.84
C ASP A 570 24.69 -9.11 -27.50
N VAL A 571 24.68 -9.82 -26.36
CA VAL A 571 24.73 -9.24 -25.00
C VAL A 571 26.14 -9.37 -24.42
N LEU A 572 26.78 -8.24 -24.09
CA LEU A 572 28.10 -8.20 -23.45
C LEU A 572 28.02 -8.39 -21.93
N ARG A 573 27.06 -7.70 -21.32
CA ARG A 573 26.80 -7.70 -19.88
C ARG A 573 25.35 -7.30 -19.58
N PHE A 574 24.79 -7.81 -18.49
CA PHE A 574 23.45 -7.46 -18.01
C PHE A 574 23.33 -7.59 -16.49
N ALA A 575 22.27 -7.03 -15.91
CA ALA A 575 21.88 -7.27 -14.53
C ALA A 575 20.36 -7.12 -14.37
N LYS A 576 19.74 -7.91 -13.48
CA LYS A 576 18.48 -7.50 -12.86
C LYS A 576 18.82 -6.38 -11.89
N MET A 577 18.08 -5.27 -11.97
CA MET A 577 18.24 -4.13 -11.07
C MET A 577 17.77 -4.51 -9.67
N PRO A 578 18.65 -4.52 -8.65
CA PRO A 578 18.24 -4.75 -7.28
C PRO A 578 17.65 -3.47 -6.70
N SER A 579 16.56 -3.56 -5.93
CA SER A 579 15.95 -2.39 -5.29
C SER A 579 16.90 -1.69 -4.30
N GLN A 580 17.90 -2.41 -3.76
CA GLN A 580 18.99 -1.86 -2.93
C GLN A 580 19.87 -0.88 -3.70
N PHE A 581 19.89 -0.96 -5.04
CA PHE A 581 20.52 0.07 -5.86
C PHE A 581 19.71 1.37 -5.85
N GLY A 582 18.43 1.37 -5.49
CA GLY A 582 17.63 2.59 -5.35
C GLY A 582 17.58 3.42 -6.64
N PHE A 583 17.46 2.75 -7.79
CA PHE A 583 17.26 3.41 -9.07
C PHE A 583 15.77 3.43 -9.38
N THR A 584 15.19 4.63 -9.33
CA THR A 584 13.78 4.88 -9.58
C THR A 584 13.64 5.94 -10.67
N ILE A 585 12.53 5.87 -11.40
CA ILE A 585 12.14 6.86 -12.40
C ILE A 585 10.81 7.47 -11.96
N GLU A 586 10.74 8.79 -11.90
CA GLU A 586 9.50 9.50 -11.55
C GLU A 586 8.51 9.50 -12.70
N TYR A 587 7.23 9.32 -12.40
CA TYR A 587 6.15 9.45 -13.35
C TYR A 587 4.87 9.98 -12.69
N THR A 588 3.90 10.41 -13.50
CA THR A 588 2.56 10.77 -13.02
C THR A 588 1.57 9.65 -13.32
N ASP A 589 0.81 9.21 -12.32
CA ASP A 589 -0.31 8.29 -12.54
C ASP A 589 -1.49 8.96 -13.27
N ALA A 590 -2.51 8.19 -13.64
CA ALA A 590 -3.70 8.70 -14.34
C ALA A 590 -4.44 9.83 -13.59
N ALA A 591 -4.23 9.95 -12.27
CA ALA A 591 -4.79 11.00 -11.42
C ALA A 591 -3.82 12.18 -11.20
N ALA A 592 -2.74 12.27 -11.99
CA ALA A 592 -1.69 13.27 -11.92
C ALA A 592 -0.96 13.30 -10.56
N ASN A 593 -0.85 12.16 -9.86
CA ASN A 593 0.00 12.07 -8.67
C ASN A 593 1.41 11.63 -9.06
N LEU A 594 2.41 12.23 -8.41
CA LEU A 594 3.80 11.82 -8.53
C LEU A 594 3.99 10.42 -7.92
N ARG A 595 4.53 9.51 -8.71
CA ARG A 595 4.85 8.11 -8.38
C ARG A 595 6.28 7.79 -8.83
N TYR A 596 6.79 6.67 -8.32
CA TYR A 596 8.12 6.16 -8.63
C TYR A 596 7.98 4.74 -9.16
N TYR A 597 8.79 4.41 -10.16
CA TYR A 597 8.84 3.11 -10.80
C TYR A 597 10.29 2.61 -10.84
N GLU A 598 10.49 1.32 -10.57
CA GLU A 598 11.79 0.63 -10.59
C GLU A 598 11.83 -0.32 -11.80
N PRO A 599 12.69 -0.08 -12.79
CA PRO A 599 12.85 -0.99 -13.93
C PRO A 599 13.45 -2.33 -13.59
N ASP A 600 13.12 -3.36 -14.38
CA ASP A 600 13.52 -4.73 -14.06
C ASP A 600 15.00 -5.04 -14.33
N PHE A 601 15.48 -4.80 -15.55
CA PHE A 601 16.81 -5.19 -16.02
C PHE A 601 17.53 -4.04 -16.71
N VAL A 602 18.85 -4.15 -16.75
CA VAL A 602 19.72 -3.39 -17.65
C VAL A 602 20.63 -4.34 -18.41
N ALA A 603 20.84 -4.09 -19.70
CA ALA A 603 21.75 -4.86 -20.54
C ALA A 603 22.59 -3.93 -21.43
N VAL A 604 23.79 -4.37 -21.80
CA VAL A 604 24.65 -3.68 -22.76
C VAL A 604 24.89 -4.62 -23.93
N SER A 605 24.53 -4.16 -25.13
CA SER A 605 24.71 -4.93 -26.36
C SER A 605 26.18 -4.98 -26.82
N ALA A 606 26.48 -5.84 -27.80
CA ALA A 606 27.76 -5.89 -28.49
C ALA A 606 28.15 -4.57 -29.18
N ASP A 607 27.14 -3.76 -29.54
CA ASP A 607 27.31 -2.43 -30.12
C ASP A 607 27.41 -1.32 -29.04
N GLU A 608 27.60 -1.69 -27.76
CA GLU A 608 27.68 -0.78 -26.59
C GLU A 608 26.40 0.06 -26.36
N ILE A 609 25.26 -0.38 -26.90
CA ILE A 609 23.96 0.23 -26.63
C ILE A 609 23.45 -0.26 -25.27
N HIS A 610 23.11 0.67 -24.40
CA HIS A 610 22.58 0.39 -23.07
C HIS A 610 21.06 0.27 -23.14
N CYS A 611 20.52 -0.86 -22.73
CA CYS A 611 19.09 -1.15 -22.75
C CYS A 611 18.55 -1.20 -21.33
N LEU A 612 17.62 -0.32 -21.00
CA LEU A 612 16.78 -0.40 -19.81
C LEU A 612 15.55 -1.25 -20.16
N ILE A 613 15.34 -2.35 -19.46
CA ILE A 613 14.39 -3.39 -19.88
C ILE A 613 13.36 -3.62 -18.77
N GLU A 614 12.09 -3.61 -19.16
CA GLU A 614 10.94 -3.91 -18.30
C GLU A 614 10.27 -5.23 -18.70
N THR A 615 10.06 -6.13 -17.75
CA THR A 615 9.38 -7.40 -17.98
C THR A 615 7.98 -7.40 -17.36
N LYS A 616 6.96 -7.77 -18.14
CA LYS A 616 5.56 -7.75 -17.67
C LYS A 616 4.75 -8.95 -18.11
N GLY A 617 4.02 -9.55 -17.18
CA GLY A 617 3.06 -10.61 -17.46
C GLY A 617 1.67 -10.11 -17.87
N ARG A 618 1.24 -8.96 -17.34
CA ARG A 618 -0.06 -8.31 -17.64
C ARG A 618 0.10 -6.79 -17.63
N GLU A 619 -0.73 -6.10 -18.41
CA GLU A 619 -0.76 -4.64 -18.49
C GLU A 619 -1.89 -4.07 -17.65
N ASP A 620 -1.57 -3.09 -16.81
CA ASP A 620 -2.50 -2.26 -16.06
C ASP A 620 -2.52 -0.84 -16.64
N ILE A 621 -3.50 -0.02 -16.23
CA ILE A 621 -3.72 1.35 -16.76
C ILE A 621 -2.48 2.26 -16.62
N ASP A 622 -1.70 2.10 -15.55
CA ASP A 622 -0.52 2.94 -15.29
C ASP A 622 0.74 2.54 -16.09
N VAL A 623 0.71 1.41 -16.81
CA VAL A 623 1.89 0.88 -17.50
C VAL A 623 2.39 1.85 -18.58
N ALA A 624 1.48 2.47 -19.33
CA ALA A 624 1.84 3.44 -20.37
C ALA A 624 2.57 4.68 -19.82
N HIS A 625 2.23 5.12 -18.60
CA HIS A 625 2.89 6.25 -17.94
C HIS A 625 4.32 5.90 -17.52
N LYS A 626 4.54 4.67 -17.03
CA LYS A 626 5.87 4.15 -16.69
C LYS A 626 6.74 4.00 -17.93
N ASP A 627 6.19 3.41 -18.99
CA ASP A 627 6.89 3.22 -20.28
C ASP A 627 7.38 4.56 -20.84
N ARG A 628 6.52 5.58 -20.84
CA ARG A 628 6.88 6.93 -21.28
C ARG A 628 7.97 7.54 -20.42
N ALA A 629 7.87 7.42 -19.10
CA ALA A 629 8.88 7.95 -18.19
C ALA A 629 10.25 7.28 -18.40
N ALA A 630 10.27 5.96 -18.61
CA ALA A 630 11.50 5.22 -18.92
C ALA A 630 12.12 5.62 -20.27
N GLN A 631 11.30 5.86 -21.29
CA GLN A 631 11.75 6.38 -22.59
C GLN A 631 12.39 7.77 -22.43
N ILE A 632 11.70 8.70 -21.77
CA ILE A 632 12.21 10.05 -21.50
C ILE A 632 13.52 9.98 -20.69
N TRP A 633 13.59 9.08 -19.71
CA TRP A 633 14.83 8.88 -18.95
C TRP A 633 15.98 8.42 -19.86
N CYS A 634 15.75 7.45 -20.76
CA CYS A 634 16.77 6.98 -21.71
C CYS A 634 17.20 8.06 -22.70
N GLU A 635 16.27 8.86 -23.21
CA GLU A 635 16.57 10.00 -24.10
C GLU A 635 17.46 11.03 -23.41
N ASN A 636 17.12 11.40 -22.17
CA ASN A 636 17.90 12.36 -21.39
C ASN A 636 19.26 11.78 -20.96
N ALA A 637 19.30 10.51 -20.56
CA ALA A 637 20.56 9.82 -20.26
C ALA A 637 21.47 9.82 -21.49
N THR A 638 20.92 9.57 -22.68
CA THR A 638 21.67 9.62 -23.94
C THR A 638 22.23 11.01 -24.21
N LEU A 639 21.39 12.03 -24.11
CA LEU A 639 21.78 13.41 -24.34
C LEU A 639 22.87 13.89 -23.37
N LEU A 640 22.73 13.55 -22.08
CA LEU A 640 23.58 14.08 -21.01
C LEU A 640 24.90 13.30 -20.85
N THR A 641 24.92 12.01 -21.18
CA THR A 641 26.12 11.17 -21.03
C THR A 641 26.87 10.94 -22.33
N GLY A 642 26.21 11.10 -23.49
CA GLY A 642 26.73 10.73 -24.79
C GLY A 642 26.77 9.22 -25.06
N ILE A 643 26.26 8.40 -24.14
CA ILE A 643 26.13 6.94 -24.29
C ILE A 643 24.72 6.64 -24.80
N GLU A 644 24.55 5.75 -25.76
CA GLU A 644 23.21 5.43 -26.27
C GLU A 644 22.41 4.57 -25.28
N TRP A 645 21.27 5.09 -24.81
CA TRP A 645 20.32 4.40 -23.94
C TRP A 645 18.99 4.16 -24.67
N ARG A 646 18.43 2.96 -24.52
CA ARG A 646 17.13 2.56 -25.10
C ARG A 646 16.25 1.89 -24.05
N TYR A 647 14.95 2.17 -24.10
CA TYR A 647 13.96 1.47 -23.29
C TYR A 647 13.35 0.30 -24.09
N LEU A 648 13.27 -0.88 -23.47
CA LEU A 648 12.62 -2.06 -24.04
C LEU A 648 11.57 -2.60 -23.07
N LYS A 649 10.34 -2.74 -23.55
CA LYS A 649 9.27 -3.43 -22.82
C LYS A 649 9.09 -4.83 -23.38
N VAL A 650 9.10 -5.82 -22.49
CA VAL A 650 9.03 -7.24 -22.84
C VAL A 650 7.81 -7.86 -22.15
N LEU A 651 6.74 -8.02 -22.92
CA LEU A 651 5.55 -8.74 -22.47
C LEU A 651 5.80 -10.25 -22.55
N GLN A 652 5.54 -10.98 -21.46
CA GLN A 652 5.76 -12.43 -21.39
C GLN A 652 5.10 -13.17 -22.55
N LYS A 653 3.84 -12.84 -22.84
CA LYS A 653 3.07 -13.48 -23.91
C LYS A 653 3.72 -13.29 -25.30
N GLU A 654 4.30 -12.13 -25.57
CA GLU A 654 4.92 -11.84 -26.87
C GLU A 654 6.34 -12.38 -26.93
N PHE A 655 7.08 -12.36 -25.82
CA PHE A 655 8.38 -13.01 -25.68
C PHE A 655 8.27 -14.53 -25.92
N ASP A 656 7.29 -15.18 -25.31
CA ASP A 656 7.05 -16.62 -25.47
C ASP A 656 6.69 -17.01 -26.92
N LYS A 657 6.04 -16.11 -27.66
CA LYS A 657 5.72 -16.31 -29.08
C LYS A 657 6.92 -16.07 -29.99
N LEU A 658 7.67 -15.00 -29.74
CA LEU A 658 8.80 -14.62 -30.59
C LEU A 658 9.96 -15.61 -30.42
N GLN A 659 10.17 -16.13 -29.21
CA GLN A 659 11.31 -16.99 -28.85
C GLN A 659 12.65 -16.41 -29.34
N PRO A 660 12.98 -15.17 -28.92
CA PRO A 660 14.13 -14.45 -29.45
C PRO A 660 15.45 -15.17 -29.08
N ALA A 661 16.41 -15.12 -29.99
CA ALA A 661 17.77 -15.62 -29.81
C ALA A 661 18.78 -14.49 -29.56
N GLN A 662 18.46 -13.26 -29.95
CA GLN A 662 19.31 -12.07 -29.80
C GLN A 662 18.55 -10.91 -29.14
N LEU A 663 19.26 -10.07 -28.38
CA LEU A 663 18.68 -8.88 -27.75
C LEU A 663 18.08 -7.93 -28.79
N GLY A 664 18.74 -7.78 -29.94
CA GLY A 664 18.24 -6.98 -31.05
C GLY A 664 16.86 -7.42 -31.55
N GLU A 665 16.48 -8.70 -31.42
CA GLU A 665 15.16 -9.18 -31.84
C GLU A 665 14.04 -8.69 -30.90
N LEU A 666 14.36 -8.28 -29.67
CA LEU A 666 13.38 -7.68 -28.77
C LEU A 666 12.85 -6.33 -29.28
N THR A 667 13.51 -5.67 -30.23
CA THR A 667 12.94 -4.47 -30.86
C THR A 667 11.70 -4.80 -31.69
N TYR A 668 11.48 -6.07 -32.07
CA TYR A 668 10.23 -6.51 -32.67
C TYR A 668 9.10 -6.68 -31.64
N LEU A 669 9.44 -6.72 -30.34
CA LEU A 669 8.49 -6.71 -29.21
C LEU A 669 8.22 -5.29 -28.69
N GLY A 670 9.24 -4.43 -28.76
CA GLY A 670 9.22 -3.07 -28.22
C GLY A 670 8.97 -1.99 -29.28
N ALA A 671 7.76 -1.43 -29.23
CA ALA A 671 7.28 -0.19 -29.85
C ALA A 671 7.28 -0.10 -31.39
N ALA A 672 6.09 0.18 -31.94
CA ALA A 672 5.95 0.92 -33.19
C ALA A 672 6.89 2.15 -33.20
N PRO A 673 7.41 2.57 -34.36
CA PRO A 673 8.29 3.73 -34.47
C PRO A 673 7.72 4.94 -33.72
N PRO A 674 8.56 5.86 -33.21
CA PRO A 674 8.12 7.00 -32.43
C PRO A 674 6.94 7.65 -33.14
N ALA A 675 5.81 7.76 -32.45
CA ALA A 675 4.67 8.47 -32.98
C ALA A 675 5.18 9.85 -33.41
N PRO A 676 4.99 10.25 -34.69
CA PRO A 676 5.29 11.62 -35.08
C PRO A 676 4.53 12.53 -34.13
N ALA A 677 5.15 13.67 -33.78
CA ALA A 677 4.66 14.71 -32.87
C ALA A 677 3.12 14.76 -32.77
N PRO A 678 2.55 14.92 -31.56
CA PRO A 678 1.14 14.63 -31.26
C PRO A 678 0.24 15.08 -32.40
N ALA A 679 -0.23 14.10 -33.17
CA ALA A 679 -1.09 14.36 -34.29
C ALA A 679 -2.43 14.82 -33.73
N SER A 680 -2.69 16.13 -33.74
CA SER A 680 -4.03 16.65 -33.50
C SER A 680 -4.98 16.04 -34.53
N GLY A 681 -6.06 15.39 -34.09
CA GLY A 681 -7.12 14.88 -34.96
C GLY A 681 -7.32 13.36 -34.90
N VAL A 682 -7.93 12.80 -35.95
CA VAL A 682 -8.38 11.39 -36.01
C VAL A 682 -7.25 10.37 -35.78
N ALA A 683 -6.00 10.70 -36.10
CA ALA A 683 -4.86 9.83 -35.89
C ALA A 683 -4.58 9.58 -34.39
N ALA A 684 -4.78 10.58 -33.52
CA ALA A 684 -4.68 10.39 -32.08
C ALA A 684 -5.85 9.56 -31.52
N LEU A 685 -7.06 9.71 -32.10
CA LEU A 685 -8.20 8.87 -31.72
C LEU A 685 -7.93 7.40 -32.06
N ILE A 686 -7.45 7.12 -33.28
CA ILE A 686 -7.09 5.77 -33.72
C ILE A 686 -6.00 5.16 -32.83
N ALA A 687 -4.96 5.94 -32.50
CA ALA A 687 -3.89 5.50 -31.61
C ALA A 687 -4.36 5.21 -30.17
N GLY A 688 -5.46 5.84 -29.72
CA GLY A 688 -6.06 5.61 -28.40
C GLY A 688 -6.83 4.30 -28.27
N GLY A 689 -7.13 3.62 -29.38
CA GLY A 689 -7.88 2.36 -29.39
C GLY A 689 -9.36 2.49 -29.05
N GLU A 690 -10.13 1.40 -29.24
CA GLU A 690 -11.55 1.37 -28.86
C GLU A 690 -11.72 1.55 -27.34
N SER A 691 -12.73 2.30 -26.94
CA SER A 691 -13.04 2.60 -25.55
C SER A 691 -14.56 2.71 -25.33
N GLU A 692 -14.97 3.09 -24.12
CA GLU A 692 -16.38 3.36 -23.84
C GLU A 692 -16.96 4.52 -24.67
N THR A 693 -16.11 5.43 -25.16
CA THR A 693 -16.48 6.59 -25.99
C THR A 693 -15.95 6.54 -27.43
N LEU A 694 -15.27 5.47 -27.84
CA LEU A 694 -14.70 5.33 -29.19
C LEU A 694 -14.89 3.91 -29.74
N GLU A 695 -15.43 3.77 -30.94
CA GLU A 695 -15.59 2.48 -31.64
C GLU A 695 -15.05 2.57 -33.08
N PHE A 696 -14.43 1.50 -33.57
CA PHE A 696 -13.99 1.33 -34.95
C PHE A 696 -14.89 0.35 -35.70
N LYS A 697 -15.14 0.64 -36.98
CA LYS A 697 -15.82 -0.27 -37.90
C LYS A 697 -15.11 -0.23 -39.25
N SER A 698 -14.72 -1.41 -39.74
CA SER A 698 -13.96 -1.54 -40.98
C SER A 698 -14.68 -0.97 -42.20
N SER A 699 -16.03 -0.98 -42.21
CA SER A 699 -16.86 -0.44 -43.29
C SER A 699 -18.27 -0.09 -42.80
N LEU A 700 -19.02 0.65 -43.61
CA LEU A 700 -20.45 0.89 -43.40
C LEU A 700 -21.29 -0.30 -43.87
N ARG A 701 -20.97 -0.86 -45.05
CA ARG A 701 -21.81 -1.83 -45.75
C ARG A 701 -21.06 -2.85 -46.59
N TRP A 702 -19.74 -2.79 -46.65
CA TRP A 702 -18.92 -3.73 -47.43
C TRP A 702 -18.30 -4.82 -46.54
N ASP A 703 -18.65 -6.07 -46.78
CA ASP A 703 -18.04 -7.18 -46.04
C ASP A 703 -16.67 -7.49 -46.62
N MET A 704 -15.60 -7.14 -45.90
CA MET A 704 -14.23 -7.34 -46.35
C MET A 704 -13.84 -8.81 -46.50
N ARG A 705 -14.55 -9.74 -45.84
CA ARG A 705 -14.27 -11.18 -45.93
C ARG A 705 -14.99 -11.81 -47.11
N GLU A 706 -16.25 -11.46 -47.32
CA GLU A 706 -17.07 -12.00 -48.41
C GLU A 706 -16.95 -11.20 -49.71
N ASN A 707 -16.27 -10.04 -49.66
CA ASN A 707 -16.06 -9.10 -50.76
C ASN A 707 -17.35 -8.73 -51.49
N LYS A 708 -18.41 -8.43 -50.72
CA LYS A 708 -19.74 -8.08 -51.23
C LYS A 708 -20.46 -7.11 -50.29
N VAL A 709 -21.51 -6.46 -50.79
CA VAL A 709 -22.39 -5.62 -49.97
C VAL A 709 -23.16 -6.48 -48.96
N ASN A 710 -23.06 -6.12 -47.68
CA ASN A 710 -23.75 -6.77 -46.57
C ASN A 710 -24.62 -5.75 -45.80
N PRO A 711 -25.95 -5.73 -46.06
CA PRO A 711 -26.88 -4.81 -45.40
C PRO A 711 -26.97 -4.98 -43.87
N VAL A 712 -26.47 -6.10 -43.31
CA VAL A 712 -26.45 -6.31 -41.87
C VAL A 712 -25.46 -5.36 -41.18
N LEU A 713 -24.38 -4.98 -41.86
CA LEU A 713 -23.37 -4.05 -41.31
C LEU A 713 -23.97 -2.66 -41.04
N GLU A 714 -24.88 -2.19 -41.88
CA GLU A 714 -25.60 -0.93 -41.66
C GLU A 714 -26.41 -0.98 -40.35
N LYS A 715 -27.01 -2.13 -40.01
CA LYS A 715 -27.69 -2.31 -38.72
C LYS A 715 -26.72 -2.25 -37.54
N VAL A 716 -25.48 -2.73 -37.69
CA VAL A 716 -24.45 -2.65 -36.65
C VAL A 716 -24.05 -1.20 -36.38
N ILE A 717 -23.91 -0.38 -37.43
CA ILE A 717 -23.66 1.07 -37.32
C ILE A 717 -24.80 1.76 -36.56
N VAL A 718 -26.05 1.46 -36.91
CA VAL A 718 -27.24 1.99 -36.22
C VAL A 718 -27.30 1.52 -34.76
N LYS A 719 -26.92 0.28 -34.43
CA LYS A 719 -26.90 -0.14 -33.02
C LYS A 719 -25.83 0.61 -32.22
N THR A 720 -24.65 0.79 -32.81
CA THR A 720 -23.52 1.47 -32.18
C THR A 720 -23.80 2.95 -31.91
N VAL A 721 -24.34 3.67 -32.90
CA VAL A 721 -24.74 5.08 -32.73
C VAL A 721 -25.84 5.21 -31.67
N ALA A 722 -26.78 4.27 -31.59
CA ALA A 722 -27.79 4.25 -30.52
C ALA A 722 -27.15 4.07 -29.14
N GLY A 723 -26.16 3.17 -29.02
CA GLY A 723 -25.36 2.98 -27.81
C GLY A 723 -24.74 4.28 -27.31
N PHE A 724 -24.12 5.05 -28.20
CA PHE A 724 -23.54 6.35 -27.86
C PHE A 724 -24.58 7.43 -27.56
N LEU A 725 -25.67 7.52 -28.32
CA LEU A 725 -26.78 8.45 -28.06
C LEU A 725 -27.38 8.22 -26.65
N ASN A 726 -27.51 6.96 -26.23
CA ASN A 726 -28.09 6.59 -24.94
C ASN A 726 -27.09 6.68 -23.78
N SER A 727 -25.78 6.80 -24.05
CA SER A 727 -24.74 6.94 -23.02
C SER A 727 -24.76 8.34 -22.37
N VAL A 728 -24.08 8.48 -21.22
CA VAL A 728 -23.94 9.76 -20.50
C VAL A 728 -22.91 10.69 -21.16
N ALA A 729 -21.84 10.13 -21.73
CA ALA A 729 -20.72 10.89 -22.29
C ALA A 729 -20.84 11.13 -23.81
N GLY A 730 -21.63 10.33 -24.53
CA GLY A 730 -21.62 10.31 -25.99
C GLY A 730 -20.46 9.46 -26.50
N GLY A 731 -19.99 9.74 -27.72
CA GLY A 731 -18.80 9.10 -28.24
C GLY A 731 -18.52 9.40 -29.70
N VAL A 732 -17.54 8.69 -30.25
CA VAL A 732 -17.11 8.79 -31.64
C VAL A 732 -17.12 7.38 -32.26
N LEU A 733 -17.68 7.27 -33.46
CA LEU A 733 -17.60 6.07 -34.28
C LEU A 733 -16.75 6.38 -35.51
N LEU A 734 -15.68 5.63 -35.71
CA LEU A 734 -14.86 5.70 -36.93
C LEU A 734 -15.22 4.56 -37.87
N ILE A 735 -15.53 4.89 -39.12
CA ILE A 735 -15.84 3.94 -40.19
C ILE A 735 -14.72 3.99 -41.23
N GLY A 736 -14.26 2.83 -41.67
CA GLY A 736 -13.05 2.68 -42.50
C GLY A 736 -11.79 2.42 -41.67
N VAL A 737 -11.93 1.94 -40.43
CA VAL A 737 -10.84 1.57 -39.51
C VAL A 737 -11.11 0.17 -38.97
N ASP A 738 -10.12 -0.72 -38.98
CA ASP A 738 -10.26 -2.07 -38.40
C ASP A 738 -10.06 -2.12 -36.89
N ASP A 739 -10.32 -3.29 -36.31
CA ASP A 739 -10.27 -3.52 -34.86
C ASP A 739 -8.86 -3.32 -34.24
N ILE A 740 -7.81 -3.25 -35.07
CA ILE A 740 -6.42 -3.00 -34.64
C ILE A 740 -5.96 -1.57 -34.95
N GLY A 741 -6.86 -0.69 -35.41
CA GLY A 741 -6.57 0.72 -35.68
C GLY A 741 -5.94 1.01 -37.05
N THR A 742 -5.99 0.06 -38.00
CA THR A 742 -5.55 0.29 -39.38
C THR A 742 -6.63 1.02 -40.16
N ALA A 743 -6.29 2.17 -40.75
CA ALA A 743 -7.18 2.87 -41.67
C ALA A 743 -7.28 2.11 -43.00
N LEU A 744 -8.42 1.48 -43.26
CA LEU A 744 -8.75 0.76 -44.50
C LEU A 744 -9.28 1.70 -45.59
N GLY A 745 -9.87 2.83 -45.18
CA GLY A 745 -10.52 3.79 -46.07
C GLY A 745 -11.93 3.38 -46.51
N LEU A 746 -12.60 4.27 -47.25
CA LEU A 746 -14.01 4.12 -47.63
C LEU A 746 -14.21 3.73 -49.11
N ALA A 747 -13.16 3.38 -49.85
CA ALA A 747 -13.23 3.15 -51.30
C ALA A 747 -14.28 2.09 -51.69
N HIS A 748 -14.29 0.94 -51.01
CA HIS A 748 -15.28 -0.11 -51.27
C HIS A 748 -16.72 0.30 -50.91
N ASP A 749 -16.89 1.07 -49.83
CA ASP A 749 -18.21 1.62 -49.49
C ASP A 749 -18.67 2.64 -50.54
N TYR A 750 -17.77 3.49 -51.05
CA TYR A 750 -18.07 4.46 -52.11
C TYR A 750 -18.49 3.78 -53.42
N GLU A 751 -17.78 2.73 -53.83
CA GLU A 751 -18.07 1.97 -55.05
C GLU A 751 -19.39 1.20 -54.96
N SER A 752 -19.81 0.80 -53.74
CA SER A 752 -21.07 0.08 -53.53
C SER A 752 -22.33 0.93 -53.80
N LEU A 753 -22.19 2.25 -53.92
CA LEU A 753 -23.31 3.20 -54.09
C LEU A 753 -23.60 3.48 -55.56
N THR A 754 -24.51 2.70 -56.14
CA THR A 754 -24.82 2.73 -57.59
C THR A 754 -25.42 4.03 -58.12
N LYS A 755 -26.11 4.83 -57.28
CA LYS A 755 -26.78 6.07 -57.72
C LYS A 755 -25.90 7.32 -57.62
N LYS A 756 -25.01 7.37 -56.63
CA LYS A 756 -24.11 8.51 -56.37
C LYS A 756 -22.85 7.93 -55.70
N PRO A 757 -21.88 7.41 -56.47
CA PRO A 757 -20.65 6.88 -55.89
C PRO A 757 -19.78 8.02 -55.33
N GLY A 758 -18.98 7.73 -54.31
CA GLY A 758 -18.10 8.69 -53.65
C GLY A 758 -18.66 9.33 -52.36
N ARG A 759 -17.86 10.21 -51.75
CA ARG A 759 -18.10 10.82 -50.43
C ARG A 759 -19.49 11.39 -50.23
N ASP A 760 -19.95 12.27 -51.13
CA ASP A 760 -21.28 12.89 -51.02
C ASP A 760 -22.41 11.86 -50.98
N GLY A 761 -22.27 10.76 -51.72
CA GLY A 761 -23.27 9.70 -51.74
C GLY A 761 -23.25 8.88 -50.45
N PHE A 762 -22.06 8.62 -49.92
CA PHE A 762 -21.88 7.94 -48.64
C PHE A 762 -22.44 8.76 -47.49
N GLU A 763 -22.11 10.06 -47.42
CA GLU A 763 -22.63 10.96 -46.38
C GLU A 763 -24.16 11.03 -46.43
N LEU A 764 -24.73 11.16 -47.63
CA LEU A 764 -26.19 11.17 -47.81
C LEU A 764 -26.83 9.83 -47.41
N HIS A 765 -26.21 8.70 -47.75
CA HIS A 765 -26.70 7.36 -47.41
C HIS A 765 -26.67 7.14 -45.90
N LEU A 766 -25.54 7.43 -45.24
CA LEU A 766 -25.39 7.33 -43.79
C LEU A 766 -26.34 8.29 -43.05
N THR A 767 -26.48 9.52 -43.52
CA THR A 767 -27.41 10.50 -42.93
C THR A 767 -28.85 10.00 -43.01
N ASN A 768 -29.29 9.49 -44.17
CA ASN A 768 -30.63 8.93 -44.33
C ASN A 768 -30.83 7.67 -43.46
N LEU A 769 -29.81 6.83 -43.33
CA LEU A 769 -29.84 5.65 -42.47
C LEU A 769 -30.10 6.04 -41.00
N LEU A 770 -29.35 7.01 -40.47
CA LEU A 770 -29.49 7.46 -39.09
C LEU A 770 -30.79 8.26 -38.87
N LEU A 771 -31.22 9.07 -39.84
CA LEU A 771 -32.51 9.79 -39.78
C LEU A 771 -33.70 8.84 -39.75
N ASN A 772 -33.66 7.78 -40.56
CA ASN A 772 -34.72 6.75 -40.57
C ASN A 772 -34.74 5.94 -39.28
N ALA A 773 -33.58 5.76 -38.63
CA ALA A 773 -33.48 5.02 -37.37
C ALA A 773 -33.98 5.82 -36.16
N TYR A 774 -33.63 7.11 -36.06
CA TYR A 774 -33.81 7.87 -34.81
C TYR A 774 -34.78 9.06 -34.89
N GLY A 775 -35.12 9.50 -36.10
CA GLY A 775 -35.90 10.72 -36.33
C GLY A 775 -35.05 11.97 -36.53
N LYS A 776 -35.69 13.02 -37.07
CA LYS A 776 -35.02 14.29 -37.41
C LYS A 776 -34.56 15.09 -36.19
N ASP A 777 -35.21 14.93 -35.05
CA ASP A 777 -34.90 15.63 -33.82
C ASP A 777 -33.54 15.22 -33.23
N LEU A 778 -33.12 13.96 -33.40
CA LEU A 778 -31.82 13.48 -32.90
C LEU A 778 -30.65 13.76 -33.86
N SER A 779 -30.92 14.25 -35.08
CA SER A 779 -29.87 14.61 -36.05
C SER A 779 -28.95 15.72 -35.55
N ALA A 780 -29.44 16.63 -34.71
CA ALA A 780 -28.63 17.71 -34.12
C ALA A 780 -27.54 17.20 -33.16
N PHE A 781 -27.64 15.95 -32.71
CA PHE A 781 -26.69 15.31 -31.79
C PHE A 781 -25.68 14.43 -32.52
N ILE A 782 -25.75 14.34 -33.85
CA ILE A 782 -24.87 13.53 -34.67
C ILE A 782 -24.19 14.44 -35.68
N ARG A 783 -22.87 14.43 -35.69
CA ARG A 783 -22.06 15.17 -36.67
C ARG A 783 -21.18 14.20 -37.44
N ILE A 784 -21.27 14.22 -38.76
CA ILE A 784 -20.46 13.39 -39.66
C ILE A 784 -19.35 14.26 -40.26
N THR A 785 -18.12 13.77 -40.25
CA THR A 785 -16.97 14.39 -40.92
C THR A 785 -16.09 13.33 -41.59
N PHE A 786 -15.21 13.75 -42.50
CA PHE A 786 -14.35 12.85 -43.28
C PHE A 786 -12.87 13.23 -43.13
N PRO A 787 -12.25 12.92 -41.99
CA PRO A 787 -10.83 13.19 -41.80
C PRO A 787 -9.97 12.16 -42.56
N ASN A 788 -8.70 12.52 -42.80
CA ASN A 788 -7.72 11.61 -43.38
C ASN A 788 -6.89 10.95 -42.27
N ALA A 789 -6.76 9.62 -42.33
CA ALA A 789 -5.91 8.83 -41.46
C ALA A 789 -4.95 7.99 -42.33
N SER A 790 -3.65 8.18 -42.18
CA SER A 790 -2.62 7.43 -42.93
C SER A 790 -2.80 7.44 -44.45
N GLY A 791 -3.27 8.56 -45.01
CA GLY A 791 -3.52 8.71 -46.45
C GLY A 791 -4.83 8.10 -46.97
N GLN A 792 -5.66 7.55 -46.08
CA GLN A 792 -7.00 7.04 -46.38
C GLN A 792 -8.06 7.97 -45.78
N GLU A 793 -9.12 8.27 -46.54
CA GLU A 793 -10.27 9.01 -46.02
C GLU A 793 -11.15 8.06 -45.20
N VAL A 794 -11.39 8.40 -43.93
CA VAL A 794 -12.25 7.66 -43.00
C VAL A 794 -13.47 8.52 -42.65
N CYS A 795 -14.56 7.91 -42.18
CA CYS A 795 -15.74 8.65 -41.72
C CYS A 795 -15.76 8.68 -40.20
N GLU A 796 -15.76 9.89 -39.64
CA GLU A 796 -15.92 10.12 -38.21
C GLU A 796 -17.35 10.58 -37.93
N VAL A 797 -18.08 9.79 -37.13
CA VAL A 797 -19.39 10.13 -36.61
C VAL A 797 -19.22 10.53 -35.14
N SER A 798 -19.30 11.83 -34.86
CA SER A 798 -19.30 12.40 -33.52
C SER A 798 -20.73 12.42 -32.96
N ILE A 799 -20.97 11.75 -31.84
CA ILE A 799 -22.29 11.55 -31.23
C ILE A 799 -22.34 12.18 -29.84
N LYS A 800 -23.27 13.11 -29.64
CA LYS A 800 -23.55 13.71 -28.32
C LYS A 800 -24.63 12.90 -27.58
N PRO A 801 -24.64 12.95 -26.23
CA PRO A 801 -25.70 12.35 -25.43
C PRO A 801 -27.08 12.88 -25.85
N SER A 802 -28.02 11.97 -26.13
CA SER A 802 -29.39 12.30 -26.52
C SER A 802 -30.21 12.83 -25.34
N PRO A 803 -31.18 13.75 -25.55
CA PRO A 803 -32.12 14.22 -24.53
C PRO A 803 -33.28 13.24 -24.26
N ARG A 804 -33.44 12.20 -25.08
CA ARG A 804 -34.43 11.13 -24.90
C ARG A 804 -33.87 9.75 -25.30
N PRO A 805 -34.47 8.63 -24.88
CA PRO A 805 -34.08 7.32 -25.36
C PRO A 805 -34.12 7.20 -26.89
N ALA A 806 -33.04 6.68 -27.48
CA ALA A 806 -32.90 6.33 -28.89
C ALA A 806 -33.06 4.81 -29.04
N PHE A 807 -34.27 4.37 -29.41
CA PHE A 807 -34.57 2.96 -29.66
C PHE A 807 -34.21 2.56 -31.09
N VAL A 808 -33.76 1.32 -31.26
CA VAL A 808 -33.54 0.70 -32.58
C VAL A 808 -34.55 -0.43 -32.75
N THR A 809 -35.27 -0.43 -33.87
CA THR A 809 -36.22 -1.49 -34.22
C THR A 809 -35.51 -2.59 -34.99
N ASP A 810 -35.55 -3.82 -34.49
CA ASP A 810 -35.13 -5.01 -35.22
C ASP A 810 -36.19 -6.13 -35.16
N ASP A 811 -35.82 -7.34 -35.60
CA ASP A 811 -36.73 -8.49 -35.68
C ASP A 811 -37.27 -8.93 -34.31
N LYS A 812 -36.69 -8.43 -33.20
CA LYS A 812 -37.12 -8.67 -31.82
C LYS A 812 -37.92 -7.51 -31.21
N GLY A 813 -38.26 -6.49 -32.01
CA GLY A 813 -39.00 -5.30 -31.58
C GLY A 813 -38.11 -4.08 -31.34
N GLN A 814 -38.62 -3.10 -30.59
CA GLN A 814 -37.85 -1.92 -30.20
C GLN A 814 -36.92 -2.24 -29.03
N GLN A 815 -35.62 -2.01 -29.24
CA GLN A 815 -34.58 -2.26 -28.23
C GLN A 815 -33.81 -0.97 -27.91
N LEU A 816 -33.43 -0.82 -26.65
CA LEU A 816 -32.53 0.23 -26.20
C LEU A 816 -31.11 -0.34 -26.09
N PHE A 817 -30.17 0.25 -26.82
CA PHE A 817 -28.76 -0.13 -26.77
C PHE A 817 -27.97 0.87 -25.92
N ILE A 818 -27.04 0.39 -25.09
CA ILE A 818 -26.11 1.22 -24.33
C ILE A 818 -24.66 0.76 -24.57
N ARG A 819 -23.70 1.64 -24.26
CA ARG A 819 -22.28 1.26 -24.14
C ARG A 819 -22.02 0.64 -22.78
N ALA A 820 -21.49 -0.58 -22.76
CA ALA A 820 -20.96 -1.25 -21.59
C ALA A 820 -19.50 -1.57 -21.86
N ASN A 821 -18.58 -0.78 -21.30
CA ASN A 821 -17.17 -0.75 -21.69
C ASN A 821 -17.05 -0.54 -23.22
N ASN A 822 -16.26 -1.36 -23.91
CA ASN A 822 -16.06 -1.29 -25.36
C ASN A 822 -17.14 -2.05 -26.17
N GLN A 823 -18.28 -2.42 -25.60
CA GLN A 823 -19.34 -3.15 -26.31
C GLN A 823 -20.67 -2.42 -26.30
N THR A 824 -21.44 -2.63 -27.37
CA THR A 824 -22.83 -2.14 -27.49
C THR A 824 -23.81 -3.26 -27.15
N VAL A 825 -24.54 -3.11 -26.05
CA VAL A 825 -25.41 -4.16 -25.50
C VAL A 825 -26.88 -3.70 -25.49
N ALA A 826 -27.81 -4.61 -25.81
CA ALA A 826 -29.24 -4.37 -25.70
C ALA A 826 -29.71 -4.61 -24.25
N LEU A 827 -30.48 -3.68 -23.70
CA LEU A 827 -31.08 -3.82 -22.38
C LEU A 827 -32.42 -4.58 -22.43
N SER A 828 -32.71 -5.36 -21.39
CA SER A 828 -34.04 -5.90 -21.11
C SER A 828 -35.01 -4.81 -20.67
N MET A 829 -36.31 -5.08 -20.71
CA MET A 829 -37.34 -4.07 -20.39
C MET A 829 -37.22 -3.53 -18.95
N GLU A 830 -36.84 -4.37 -17.99
CA GLU A 830 -36.61 -3.97 -16.60
C GLU A 830 -35.38 -3.06 -16.47
N GLU A 831 -34.29 -3.41 -17.14
CA GLU A 831 -33.06 -2.60 -17.18
C GLU A 831 -33.28 -1.26 -17.88
N VAL A 832 -34.08 -1.22 -18.95
CA VAL A 832 -34.48 0.01 -19.64
C VAL A 832 -35.17 0.97 -18.66
N TRP A 833 -36.09 0.47 -17.84
CA TRP A 833 -36.85 1.30 -16.90
C TRP A 833 -35.93 1.93 -15.84
N ASN A 834 -35.04 1.13 -15.27
CA ASN A 834 -34.07 1.58 -14.28
C ASN A 834 -33.04 2.55 -14.87
N TYR A 835 -32.51 2.23 -16.05
CA TYR A 835 -31.52 3.05 -16.74
C TYR A 835 -32.12 4.40 -17.17
N ALA A 836 -33.33 4.40 -17.73
CA ALA A 836 -33.99 5.61 -18.21
C ALA A 836 -34.25 6.61 -17.08
N ARG A 837 -34.66 6.15 -15.88
CA ARG A 837 -34.89 7.01 -14.72
C ARG A 837 -33.63 7.73 -14.24
N VAL A 838 -32.46 7.13 -14.43
CA VAL A 838 -31.17 7.72 -14.05
C VAL A 838 -30.63 8.62 -15.16
N ARG A 839 -30.75 8.19 -16.42
CA ARG A 839 -30.17 8.88 -17.58
C ARG A 839 -30.99 10.07 -18.08
N TRP A 840 -32.32 9.97 -17.99
CA TRP A 840 -33.29 11.00 -18.38
C TRP A 840 -34.31 11.20 -17.24
N PRO A 841 -33.88 11.82 -16.13
CA PRO A 841 -34.72 12.02 -14.95
C PRO A 841 -35.90 12.98 -15.18
#